data_AF-A0A1Q3S3V2-F1
#
_entry.id   AF-A0A1Q3S3V2-F1
#
_cell.length_a   1.000
_cell.length_b   1.000
_cell.length_c   1.000
_cell.angle_alpha   90.00
_cell.angle_beta   90.00
_cell.angle_gamma   90.00
#
_symmetry.space_group_name_H-M   'P 1'
#
loop_
_entity.id
_entity.type
_entity.pdbx_description
1 polymer ?
#
loop_
_entity_poly.entity_id
_entity_poly.type
_entity_poly.pdbx_seq_one_letter_code
_entity_poly.pdbx_strand_id
1 'polypeptide(L)'
;MLLLLVLLTKSQTLFAQSKYTALLPEIDKAVPIESNNDLRVAADDKGNETNKSFFKFDFRNLPANAKIETLNLKLYNRPNVNMSDFSVQMITALRGTNGWTGTETSLTDPKLSWAILNNNTEGPVGRAEIRKSTTSISMKLKFPGSLKPVTDFLPDGILSLATRSPEKGQDTRFFSSITAETPSNFSKKPKLLVAYEIDPYPFREDWAQPFGNVQHNSLLNWKSNTIVQEAKIRTLPYGGGYIQEIGPTGALAIYKDLPVVFTQSTTGTSAVFYVKQLDSKGNVLWQKDVDDVAKSWPLIDEQGRLYYISKSGKLSILDLNNAGNTLFSKSLSDTTNKQLSAINNNAAIGYDGTLYLPSDTGIVALSAYPQCKIRWKYEPKANEINGPVSLSPDESKAFFIAVDTQQKKSRLIVLDNLDGSIIATSDYVLDGYQNDTNFYIPAPVVQNNAKVFVLNGFDNGNKLFVFDLDDKGGISRTQFITSGSSVNTGISQPVVDAESNVFFVFNFKLAKYNADLNIAEVFEKSAELDNASVLVTDASSHIYATDPYSKTKKILGFQTNTDNPNAFAIAIDDTIQNTKKNIVLAPDGTLYTVTATNLIAVTAGKLAENDYVVDQANLKTNTVYRATNSITVKGITVAPSVNTILNSGGSISFEPGFTVTKGAQLNCKTAN
;
A
#
# COMPACT_ATOMS: atom_id res chain seq x y z
N MET A 1 1.45 -43.88 -33.26
CA MET A 1 0.60 -42.69 -33.10
C MET A 1 0.29 -42.56 -31.61
N LEU A 2 1.23 -42.01 -30.84
CA LEU A 2 1.13 -41.86 -29.39
C LEU A 2 0.99 -40.37 -29.12
N LEU A 3 -0.23 -39.93 -28.77
CA LEU A 3 -0.54 -38.53 -28.51
C LEU A 3 -0.02 -38.19 -27.10
N LEU A 4 1.14 -37.54 -27.03
CA LEU A 4 1.70 -37.01 -25.80
C LEU A 4 0.90 -35.75 -25.42
N LEU A 5 -0.06 -35.93 -24.51
CA LEU A 5 -0.84 -34.84 -23.94
C LEU A 5 0.05 -34.04 -22.98
N VAL A 6 0.72 -33.01 -23.48
CA VAL A 6 1.39 -32.01 -22.64
C VAL A 6 0.30 -31.20 -21.95
N LEU A 7 -0.10 -31.64 -20.76
CA LEU A 7 -0.78 -30.80 -19.79
C LEU A 7 0.17 -29.66 -19.44
N LEU A 8 -0.01 -28.53 -20.12
CA LEU A 8 0.46 -27.23 -19.67
C LEU A 8 -0.23 -26.94 -18.33
N THR A 9 0.24 -27.53 -17.25
CA THR A 9 0.06 -26.95 -15.93
C THR A 9 0.71 -25.58 -16.04
N LYS A 10 -0.11 -24.52 -16.15
CA LYS A 10 0.37 -23.16 -15.89
C LYS A 10 1.06 -23.24 -14.53
N SER A 11 2.39 -23.30 -14.52
CA SER A 11 3.14 -23.14 -13.29
C SER A 11 2.64 -21.84 -12.69
N GLN A 12 2.10 -21.90 -11.47
CA GLN A 12 1.83 -20.71 -10.68
C GLN A 12 3.18 -20.08 -10.31
N THR A 13 3.93 -19.60 -11.31
CA THR A 13 4.91 -18.56 -11.11
C THR A 13 4.07 -17.36 -10.71
N LEU A 14 4.00 -17.09 -9.41
CA LEU A 14 3.64 -15.78 -8.88
C LEU A 14 4.59 -14.79 -9.54
N PHE A 15 4.17 -14.24 -10.68
CA PHE A 15 4.99 -13.38 -11.51
C PHE A 15 5.37 -12.16 -10.69
N ALA A 16 6.62 -11.72 -10.85
CA ALA A 16 7.05 -10.42 -10.36
C ALA A 16 6.02 -9.37 -10.80
N GLN A 17 5.55 -8.58 -9.85
CA GLN A 17 4.51 -7.59 -10.13
C GLN A 17 5.18 -6.33 -10.64
N SER A 18 4.88 -5.93 -11.87
CA SER A 18 5.25 -4.60 -12.37
C SER A 18 4.54 -3.54 -11.52
N LYS A 19 5.31 -2.61 -10.98
CA LYS A 19 4.89 -1.49 -10.17
C LYS A 19 5.33 -0.19 -10.81
N TYR A 20 4.56 0.85 -10.56
CA TYR A 20 4.86 2.21 -11.01
C TYR A 20 4.96 3.14 -9.81
N THR A 21 6.04 3.92 -9.76
CA THR A 21 6.21 4.99 -8.77
C THR A 21 6.79 6.24 -9.41
N ALA A 22 6.70 7.36 -8.68
CA ALA A 22 7.39 8.58 -9.01
C ALA A 22 8.29 9.00 -7.85
N LEU A 23 9.60 9.03 -8.10
CA LEU A 23 10.58 9.57 -7.18
C LEU A 23 10.68 11.09 -7.39
N LEU A 24 10.55 11.85 -6.30
CA LEU A 24 10.86 13.26 -6.30
C LEU A 24 12.37 13.45 -6.09
N PRO A 25 12.98 14.46 -6.71
CA PRO A 25 14.39 14.73 -6.49
C PRO A 25 14.63 15.17 -5.04
N GLU A 26 15.71 14.68 -4.45
CA GLU A 26 16.25 15.24 -3.20
C GLU A 26 16.75 16.66 -3.44
N ILE A 27 17.40 16.86 -4.59
CA ILE A 27 17.97 18.12 -5.05
C ILE A 27 17.59 18.29 -6.51
N ASP A 28 17.03 19.45 -6.84
CA ASP A 28 16.89 19.93 -8.20
C ASP A 28 17.25 21.41 -8.29
N LYS A 29 18.13 21.77 -9.23
CA LYS A 29 18.72 23.12 -9.27
C LYS A 29 19.25 23.49 -10.64
N ALA A 30 19.05 24.74 -11.05
CA ALA A 30 19.75 25.33 -12.19
C ALA A 30 21.16 25.82 -11.79
N VAL A 31 22.13 25.62 -12.68
CA VAL A 31 23.47 26.21 -12.54
C VAL A 31 23.80 26.97 -13.83
N PRO A 32 24.07 28.28 -13.75
CA PRO A 32 23.94 29.15 -12.56
C PRO A 32 22.52 29.22 -11.97
N ILE A 33 22.43 29.61 -10.69
CA ILE A 33 21.14 29.73 -9.97
C ILE A 33 20.35 30.90 -10.54
N GLU A 34 19.07 30.66 -10.83
CA GLU A 34 18.11 31.69 -11.22
C GLU A 34 17.44 32.31 -9.98
N SER A 35 17.19 33.62 -10.02
CA SER A 35 16.55 34.34 -8.91
C SER A 35 15.13 33.85 -8.60
N ASN A 36 14.45 33.31 -9.61
CA ASN A 36 13.09 32.77 -9.47
C ASN A 36 13.05 31.28 -9.09
N ASN A 37 14.21 30.64 -8.91
CA ASN A 37 14.36 29.21 -8.63
C ASN A 37 13.78 28.26 -9.69
N ASP A 38 13.42 28.73 -10.88
CA ASP A 38 13.08 27.81 -11.97
C ASP A 38 14.33 27.02 -12.38
N LEU A 39 14.09 25.81 -12.90
CA LEU A 39 15.13 25.06 -13.60
C LEU A 39 15.31 25.69 -14.98
N ARG A 40 16.55 25.77 -15.46
CA ARG A 40 16.86 26.40 -16.75
C ARG A 40 17.88 25.61 -17.53
N VAL A 41 17.68 25.57 -18.83
CA VAL A 41 18.62 25.03 -19.81
C VAL A 41 18.74 26.05 -20.94
N ALA A 42 19.96 26.54 -21.17
CA ALA A 42 20.21 27.58 -22.16
C ALA A 42 21.62 27.47 -22.78
N ALA A 43 21.74 27.99 -24.00
CA ALA A 43 23.03 28.17 -24.68
C ALA A 43 23.12 29.56 -25.33
N ASP A 44 24.34 30.07 -25.47
CA ASP A 44 24.63 31.32 -26.17
C ASP A 44 24.45 31.17 -27.70
N ASP A 45 24.62 32.26 -28.46
CA ASP A 45 24.50 32.25 -29.93
C ASP A 45 25.57 31.39 -30.63
N LYS A 46 26.62 30.99 -29.90
CA LYS A 46 27.66 30.08 -30.39
C LYS A 46 27.34 28.61 -30.08
N GLY A 47 26.32 28.35 -29.25
CA GLY A 47 25.92 27.02 -28.81
C GLY A 47 26.68 26.55 -27.56
N ASN A 48 27.41 27.45 -26.90
CA ASN A 48 28.04 27.16 -25.62
C ASN A 48 26.98 27.24 -24.54
N GLU A 49 26.95 26.23 -23.67
CA GLU A 49 25.91 26.11 -22.67
C GLU A 49 26.16 27.09 -21.53
N THR A 50 25.16 27.92 -21.27
CA THR A 50 25.20 28.94 -20.23
C THR A 50 24.47 28.50 -18.97
N ASN A 51 23.47 27.62 -19.10
CA ASN A 51 22.73 27.03 -17.98
C ASN A 51 22.48 25.54 -18.18
N LYS A 52 22.54 24.78 -17.08
CA LYS A 52 22.08 23.38 -16.99
C LYS A 52 21.22 23.18 -15.77
N SER A 53 20.31 22.22 -15.82
CA SER A 53 19.52 21.81 -14.65
C SER A 53 19.99 20.46 -14.14
N PHE A 54 20.18 20.34 -12.84
CA PHE A 54 20.71 19.16 -12.19
C PHE A 54 19.67 18.54 -11.27
N PHE A 55 19.70 17.20 -11.15
CA PHE A 55 18.76 16.42 -10.36
C PHE A 55 19.48 15.31 -9.62
N LYS A 56 19.07 15.05 -8.37
CA LYS A 56 19.55 13.93 -7.55
C LYS A 56 18.34 13.13 -7.06
N PHE A 57 18.27 11.85 -7.41
CA PHE A 57 17.22 10.93 -6.99
C PHE A 57 17.80 9.83 -6.10
N ASP A 58 17.11 9.52 -4.99
CA ASP A 58 17.50 8.45 -4.08
C ASP A 58 16.59 7.23 -4.25
N PHE A 59 17.17 6.14 -4.75
CA PHE A 59 16.51 4.87 -4.97
C PHE A 59 16.52 3.97 -3.73
N ARG A 60 17.23 4.32 -2.66
CA ARG A 60 17.26 3.52 -1.43
C ARG A 60 15.91 3.47 -0.71
N ASN A 61 15.01 4.37 -1.10
CA ASN A 61 13.63 4.40 -0.61
C ASN A 61 12.68 3.47 -1.39
N LEU A 62 13.13 2.90 -2.51
CA LEU A 62 12.36 1.87 -3.19
C LEU A 62 12.34 0.58 -2.39
N PRO A 63 11.40 -0.33 -2.70
CA PRO A 63 11.36 -1.63 -2.10
C PRO A 63 12.67 -2.41 -2.17
N ALA A 64 12.91 -3.20 -1.12
CA ALA A 64 14.03 -4.12 -1.10
C ALA A 64 13.93 -5.05 -2.33
N ASN A 65 15.07 -5.30 -2.99
CA ASN A 65 15.15 -6.12 -4.20
C ASN A 65 14.34 -5.59 -5.40
N ALA A 66 13.96 -4.30 -5.43
CA ALA A 66 13.39 -3.68 -6.61
C ALA A 66 14.33 -3.83 -7.82
N LYS A 67 13.81 -4.43 -8.88
CA LYS A 67 14.47 -4.60 -10.17
C LYS A 67 13.90 -3.58 -11.13
N ILE A 68 14.71 -2.63 -11.56
CA ILE A 68 14.23 -1.52 -12.39
C ILE A 68 14.04 -2.00 -13.82
N GLU A 69 12.86 -1.74 -14.38
CA GLU A 69 12.51 -2.04 -15.75
C GLU A 69 12.73 -0.81 -16.65
N THR A 70 12.13 0.32 -16.28
CA THR A 70 12.27 1.58 -17.03
C THR A 70 12.38 2.79 -16.12
N LEU A 71 13.14 3.79 -16.59
CA LEU A 71 13.30 5.09 -15.96
C LEU A 71 12.93 6.18 -16.95
N ASN A 72 12.00 7.06 -16.57
CA ASN A 72 11.60 8.21 -17.38
C ASN A 72 11.70 9.49 -16.56
N LEU A 73 12.58 10.41 -16.94
CA LEU A 73 12.65 11.74 -16.32
C LEU A 73 11.54 12.61 -16.88
N LYS A 74 10.57 13.00 -16.04
CA LYS A 74 9.47 13.89 -16.39
C LYS A 74 9.76 15.30 -15.89
N LEU A 75 9.80 16.26 -16.80
CA LEU A 75 9.99 17.68 -16.51
C LEU A 75 8.80 18.48 -17.03
N TYR A 76 8.42 19.53 -16.31
CA TYR A 76 7.25 20.34 -16.62
C TYR A 76 7.71 21.71 -17.10
N ASN A 77 7.31 22.08 -18.31
CA ASN A 77 7.77 23.28 -18.98
C ASN A 77 7.03 24.52 -18.45
N ARG A 78 7.77 25.62 -18.29
CA ARG A 78 7.19 26.96 -18.12
C ARG A 78 6.94 27.53 -19.52
N PRO A 79 5.70 27.97 -19.84
CA PRO A 79 5.42 28.54 -21.15
C PRO A 79 6.40 29.67 -21.51
N ASN A 80 7.11 29.52 -22.63
CA ASN A 80 7.99 30.55 -23.17
C ASN A 80 7.29 31.25 -24.34
N VAL A 81 6.72 32.42 -24.08
CA VAL A 81 5.98 33.20 -25.09
C VAL A 81 6.87 33.67 -26.26
N ASN A 82 8.18 33.73 -26.05
CA ASN A 82 9.15 34.17 -27.05
C ASN A 82 9.63 33.04 -27.98
N MET A 83 9.30 31.78 -27.67
CA MET A 83 9.61 30.66 -28.54
C MET A 83 8.70 30.73 -29.78
N SER A 84 9.29 30.65 -30.97
CA SER A 84 8.54 30.59 -32.23
C SER A 84 7.75 29.28 -32.32
N ASP A 85 6.58 29.31 -32.95
CA ASP A 85 5.72 28.12 -33.16
C ASP A 85 6.43 27.00 -33.93
N PHE A 86 7.48 27.35 -34.69
CA PHE A 86 8.28 26.43 -35.49
C PHE A 86 9.59 25.99 -34.82
N SER A 87 9.94 26.56 -33.66
CA SER A 87 11.15 26.16 -32.94
C SER A 87 10.96 24.80 -32.28
N VAL A 88 11.91 23.90 -32.52
CA VAL A 88 12.00 22.60 -31.84
C VAL A 88 13.34 22.59 -31.11
N GLN A 89 13.29 22.41 -29.79
CA GLN A 89 14.46 22.32 -28.94
C GLN A 89 14.69 20.91 -28.41
N MET A 90 15.87 20.36 -28.66
CA MET A 90 16.32 19.10 -28.10
C MET A 90 16.91 19.31 -26.70
N ILE A 91 16.25 18.70 -25.72
CA ILE A 91 16.77 18.54 -24.37
C ILE A 91 17.42 17.17 -24.25
N THR A 92 18.62 17.12 -23.69
CA THR A 92 19.31 15.86 -23.41
C THR A 92 19.62 15.73 -21.93
N ALA A 93 19.54 14.52 -21.41
CA ALA A 93 19.92 14.17 -20.04
C ALA A 93 21.28 13.45 -20.07
N LEU A 94 22.19 13.85 -19.20
CA LEU A 94 23.47 13.21 -18.90
C LEU A 94 23.42 12.57 -17.52
N ARG A 95 24.12 11.46 -17.34
CA ARG A 95 24.31 10.82 -16.03
C ARG A 95 25.67 11.21 -15.45
N GLY A 96 25.69 11.40 -14.13
CA GLY A 96 26.87 11.88 -13.41
C GLY A 96 27.29 11.00 -12.24
N THR A 97 28.45 11.33 -11.70
CA THR A 97 28.96 10.78 -10.43
C THR A 97 28.30 11.47 -9.24
N ASN A 98 28.24 10.80 -8.09
CA ASN A 98 27.55 11.31 -6.89
C ASN A 98 28.36 12.30 -6.03
N GLY A 99 29.51 12.77 -6.53
CA GLY A 99 30.32 13.81 -5.87
C GLY A 99 29.69 15.21 -5.88
N TRP A 100 28.63 15.42 -6.66
CA TRP A 100 27.84 16.66 -6.67
C TRP A 100 26.97 16.78 -5.40
N THR A 101 27.08 17.92 -4.70
CA THR A 101 26.38 18.16 -3.43
C THR A 101 25.19 19.11 -3.54
N GLY A 102 25.01 19.80 -4.67
CA GLY A 102 23.93 20.78 -4.87
C GLY A 102 24.28 22.21 -4.42
N THR A 103 25.46 22.39 -3.82
CA THR A 103 25.94 23.69 -3.35
C THR A 103 26.68 24.48 -4.43
N GLU A 104 27.11 23.80 -5.48
CA GLU A 104 27.80 24.36 -6.63
C GLU A 104 26.93 25.40 -7.35
N THR A 105 27.56 26.46 -7.83
CA THR A 105 26.89 27.63 -8.45
C THR A 105 27.45 28.00 -9.82
N SER A 106 28.54 27.36 -10.25
CA SER A 106 29.19 27.58 -11.55
C SER A 106 29.37 26.28 -12.31
N LEU A 107 29.14 26.32 -13.63
CA LEU A 107 29.41 25.19 -14.53
C LEU A 107 30.91 24.85 -14.65
N THR A 108 31.79 25.74 -14.20
CA THR A 108 33.24 25.51 -14.17
C THR A 108 33.71 24.72 -12.93
N ASP A 109 32.80 24.42 -11.99
CA ASP A 109 33.15 23.63 -10.81
C ASP A 109 33.60 22.21 -11.24
N PRO A 110 34.79 21.74 -10.79
CA PRO A 110 35.28 20.40 -11.13
C PRO A 110 34.31 19.27 -10.81
N LYS A 111 33.46 19.41 -9.78
CA LYS A 111 32.46 18.42 -9.40
C LYS A 111 31.31 18.30 -10.41
N LEU A 112 31.15 19.29 -11.29
CA LEU A 112 30.18 19.29 -12.38
C LEU A 112 30.80 18.90 -13.73
N SER A 113 32.09 18.56 -13.78
CA SER A 113 32.80 18.24 -15.02
C SER A 113 32.13 17.14 -15.85
N TRP A 114 31.50 16.14 -15.20
CA TRP A 114 30.73 15.08 -15.85
C TRP A 114 29.52 15.58 -16.65
N ALA A 115 29.00 16.77 -16.33
CA ALA A 115 27.86 17.35 -17.04
C ALA A 115 28.27 18.07 -18.33
N ILE A 116 29.57 18.16 -18.63
CA ILE A 116 30.09 18.62 -19.91
C ILE A 116 30.12 17.42 -20.85
N LEU A 117 29.42 17.48 -21.98
CA LEU A 117 29.25 16.33 -22.87
C LEU A 117 30.60 15.72 -23.31
N ASN A 118 31.58 16.56 -23.65
CA ASN A 118 32.90 16.08 -24.10
C ASN A 118 33.69 15.37 -22.98
N ASN A 119 33.32 15.59 -21.72
CA ASN A 119 33.91 14.95 -20.56
C ASN A 119 33.06 13.75 -20.08
N ASN A 120 31.84 13.58 -20.59
CA ASN A 120 30.93 12.52 -20.18
C ASN A 120 31.14 11.27 -21.05
N THR A 121 31.73 10.24 -20.47
CA THR A 121 32.04 9.00 -21.19
C THR A 121 30.80 8.16 -21.54
N GLU A 122 29.69 8.35 -20.83
CA GLU A 122 28.43 7.62 -21.10
C GLU A 122 27.60 8.29 -22.23
N GLY A 123 27.85 9.57 -22.50
CA GLY A 123 27.08 10.37 -23.44
C GLY A 123 25.65 10.65 -22.95
N PRO A 124 24.75 11.08 -23.86
CA PRO A 124 23.35 11.32 -23.51
C PRO A 124 22.62 10.03 -23.16
N VAL A 125 22.07 9.98 -21.95
CA VAL A 125 21.22 8.87 -21.49
C VAL A 125 19.76 9.10 -21.82
N GLY A 126 19.31 10.32 -22.09
CA GLY A 126 17.91 10.59 -22.47
C GLY A 126 17.81 11.78 -23.41
N ARG A 127 16.74 11.82 -24.21
CA ARG A 127 16.45 12.93 -25.13
C ARG A 127 14.94 13.17 -25.23
N ALA A 128 14.54 14.43 -25.37
CA ALA A 128 13.17 14.82 -25.69
C ALA A 128 13.14 16.13 -26.49
N GLU A 129 12.13 16.25 -27.35
CA GLU A 129 11.82 17.48 -28.08
C GLU A 129 10.91 18.39 -27.25
N ILE A 130 11.17 19.69 -27.31
CA ILE A 130 10.32 20.75 -26.80
C ILE A 130 9.90 21.65 -27.95
N ARG A 131 8.61 21.98 -27.96
CA ARG A 131 7.99 22.96 -28.85
C ARG A 131 7.27 23.99 -27.98
N LYS A 132 6.86 25.11 -28.57
CA LYS A 132 6.16 26.18 -27.84
C LYS A 132 4.93 25.70 -27.05
N SER A 133 4.17 24.75 -27.60
CA SER A 133 2.97 24.17 -26.96
C SER A 133 3.27 23.05 -25.96
N THR A 134 4.53 22.61 -25.83
CA THR A 134 4.93 21.54 -24.91
C THR A 134 4.76 22.01 -23.46
N THR A 135 3.89 21.35 -22.71
CA THR A 135 3.66 21.63 -21.27
C THR A 135 4.52 20.76 -20.35
N SER A 136 4.99 19.61 -20.84
CA SER A 136 5.92 18.72 -20.15
C SER A 136 6.64 17.83 -21.16
N ILE A 137 7.80 17.32 -20.76
CA ILE A 137 8.55 16.29 -21.50
C ILE A 137 8.74 15.06 -20.61
N SER A 138 8.79 13.89 -21.25
CA SER A 138 9.17 12.63 -20.62
C SER A 138 10.34 12.04 -21.39
N MET A 139 11.49 11.92 -20.74
CA MET A 139 12.71 11.38 -21.34
C MET A 139 12.92 9.95 -20.85
N LYS A 140 12.73 8.97 -21.73
CA LYS A 140 13.15 7.59 -21.45
C LYS A 140 14.67 7.56 -21.34
N LEU A 141 15.17 7.10 -20.20
CA LEU A 141 16.59 7.06 -19.91
C LEU A 141 17.18 5.69 -20.31
N LYS A 142 18.31 5.72 -21.01
CA LYS A 142 19.08 4.58 -21.48
C LYS A 142 19.88 3.98 -20.31
N PHE A 143 19.18 3.26 -19.45
CA PHE A 143 19.77 2.35 -18.48
C PHE A 143 19.89 0.96 -19.10
N PRO A 144 20.78 0.07 -18.59
CA PRO A 144 20.91 -1.28 -19.14
C PRO A 144 19.52 -1.94 -19.18
N GLY A 145 19.07 -2.30 -20.39
CA GLY A 145 17.69 -2.69 -20.69
C GLY A 145 17.28 -4.07 -20.15
N SER A 146 17.43 -4.28 -18.86
CA SER A 146 17.13 -5.54 -18.19
C SER A 146 16.74 -5.27 -16.74
N LEU A 147 15.75 -6.01 -16.24
CA LEU A 147 15.38 -6.10 -14.82
C LEU A 147 16.60 -6.42 -13.94
N LYS A 148 17.27 -5.37 -13.47
CA LYS A 148 18.45 -5.48 -12.60
C LYS A 148 18.16 -4.85 -11.25
N PRO A 149 18.64 -5.44 -10.15
CA PRO A 149 18.68 -4.79 -8.85
C PRO A 149 19.27 -3.38 -8.97
N VAL A 150 18.71 -2.43 -8.23
CA VAL A 150 19.21 -1.04 -8.17
C VAL A 150 20.73 -1.01 -7.93
N THR A 151 21.23 -1.87 -7.04
CA THR A 151 22.64 -1.96 -6.65
C THR A 151 23.59 -2.32 -7.80
N ASP A 152 23.10 -2.99 -8.85
CA ASP A 152 23.95 -3.45 -9.95
C ASP A 152 24.38 -2.31 -10.88
N PHE A 153 23.58 -1.24 -10.96
CA PHE A 153 23.87 -0.10 -11.81
C PHE A 153 23.94 1.23 -11.05
N LEU A 154 23.45 1.28 -9.81
CA LEU A 154 23.62 2.38 -8.85
C LEU A 154 24.10 1.79 -7.51
N PRO A 155 25.42 1.51 -7.35
CA PRO A 155 25.95 0.87 -6.16
C PRO A 155 25.69 1.64 -4.85
N ASP A 156 25.58 2.97 -4.91
CA ASP A 156 25.24 3.82 -3.77
C ASP A 156 23.75 4.20 -3.70
N GLY A 157 22.94 3.70 -4.65
CA GLY A 157 21.51 3.95 -4.73
C GLY A 157 21.13 5.37 -5.16
N ILE A 158 22.09 6.18 -5.62
CA ILE A 158 21.83 7.58 -5.99
C ILE A 158 22.00 7.78 -7.49
N LEU A 159 21.00 8.38 -8.13
CA LEU A 159 21.06 8.79 -9.52
C LEU A 159 21.20 10.32 -9.64
N SER A 160 22.35 10.76 -10.18
CA SER A 160 22.59 12.16 -10.53
C SER A 160 22.41 12.38 -12.03
N LEU A 161 21.59 13.38 -12.41
CA LEU A 161 21.30 13.74 -13.80
C LEU A 161 21.56 15.23 -14.05
N ALA A 162 21.99 15.57 -15.26
CA ALA A 162 22.03 16.95 -15.75
C ALA A 162 21.29 17.05 -17.07
N THR A 163 20.34 17.97 -17.18
CA THR A 163 19.69 18.31 -18.45
C THR A 163 20.33 19.52 -19.09
N ARG A 164 20.43 19.48 -20.42
CA ARG A 164 21.19 20.42 -21.23
C ARG A 164 20.58 20.56 -22.63
N SER A 165 20.91 21.65 -23.32
CA SER A 165 20.55 21.89 -24.72
C SER A 165 21.68 22.66 -25.40
N PRO A 166 22.26 22.14 -26.50
CA PRO A 166 23.31 22.83 -27.24
C PRO A 166 22.77 23.85 -28.25
N GLU A 167 21.46 24.10 -28.25
CA GLU A 167 20.84 24.88 -29.31
C GLU A 167 21.06 26.38 -29.15
N LYS A 168 21.65 26.96 -30.18
CA LYS A 168 22.09 28.35 -30.22
C LYS A 168 20.95 29.31 -29.89
N GLY A 169 21.15 30.15 -28.89
CA GLY A 169 20.21 31.20 -28.48
C GLY A 169 18.86 30.70 -27.95
N GLN A 170 18.72 29.40 -27.68
CA GLN A 170 17.48 28.83 -27.13
C GLN A 170 17.54 28.76 -25.60
N ASP A 171 16.42 29.06 -24.96
CA ASP A 171 16.23 29.04 -23.50
C ASP A 171 14.92 28.35 -23.15
N THR A 172 15.01 27.31 -22.33
CA THR A 172 13.85 26.61 -21.78
C THR A 172 13.93 26.59 -20.27
N ARG A 173 12.77 26.83 -19.64
CA ARG A 173 12.60 26.83 -18.20
C ARG A 173 11.63 25.74 -17.76
N PHE A 174 11.93 25.08 -16.66
CA PHE A 174 11.07 24.09 -16.04
C PHE A 174 10.72 24.48 -14.61
N PHE A 175 9.60 23.97 -14.12
CA PHE A 175 9.30 24.00 -12.69
C PHE A 175 10.39 23.25 -11.92
N SER A 176 10.88 23.85 -10.84
CA SER A 176 11.64 23.17 -9.78
C SER A 176 10.73 22.70 -8.65
N SER A 177 11.24 21.87 -7.74
CA SER A 177 10.53 21.50 -6.50
C SER A 177 10.07 22.73 -5.73
N ILE A 178 10.94 23.74 -5.60
CA ILE A 178 10.65 25.01 -4.89
C ILE A 178 9.50 25.75 -5.55
N THR A 179 9.57 25.94 -6.87
CA THR A 179 8.55 26.72 -7.60
C THR A 179 7.23 25.97 -7.78
N ALA A 180 7.23 24.65 -7.56
CA ALA A 180 6.06 23.78 -7.57
C ALA A 180 5.52 23.47 -6.17
N GLU A 181 5.91 24.22 -5.12
CA GLU A 181 5.32 24.10 -3.77
C GLU A 181 3.97 24.84 -3.61
N THR A 182 3.43 25.42 -4.69
CA THR A 182 2.09 26.02 -4.67
C THR A 182 1.01 24.98 -4.99
N PRO A 183 -0.20 25.07 -4.42
CA PRO A 183 -1.30 24.10 -4.62
C PRO A 183 -1.55 23.69 -6.08
N SER A 184 -1.63 24.65 -6.99
CA SER A 184 -1.91 24.43 -8.41
C SER A 184 -0.76 23.83 -9.22
N ASN A 185 0.43 23.67 -8.62
CA ASN A 185 1.63 23.21 -9.29
C ASN A 185 2.29 21.99 -8.64
N PHE A 186 1.75 21.41 -7.56
CA PHE A 186 2.36 20.24 -6.92
C PHE A 186 2.61 19.08 -7.90
N SER A 187 1.67 18.85 -8.82
CA SER A 187 1.78 17.83 -9.87
C SER A 187 2.92 18.09 -10.86
N LYS A 188 3.39 19.34 -10.97
CA LYS A 188 4.42 19.82 -11.91
C LYS A 188 5.85 19.76 -11.36
N LYS A 189 6.07 19.16 -10.18
CA LYS A 189 7.42 18.89 -9.68
C LYS A 189 8.18 18.00 -10.66
N PRO A 190 9.47 18.26 -10.92
CA PRO A 190 10.33 17.28 -11.59
C PRO A 190 10.24 15.94 -10.88
N LYS A 191 10.17 14.86 -11.65
CA LYS A 191 10.07 13.53 -11.07
C LYS A 191 10.67 12.49 -11.99
N LEU A 192 11.17 11.42 -11.38
CA LEU A 192 11.61 10.25 -12.09
C LEU A 192 10.52 9.20 -11.99
N LEU A 193 9.90 8.86 -13.11
CA LEU A 193 8.94 7.77 -13.20
C LEU A 193 9.72 6.46 -13.29
N VAL A 194 9.44 5.56 -12.37
CA VAL A 194 10.13 4.29 -12.24
C VAL A 194 9.11 3.18 -12.43
N ALA A 195 9.30 2.39 -13.49
CA ALA A 195 8.67 1.08 -13.61
C ALA A 195 9.66 0.05 -13.07
N TYR A 196 9.20 -0.78 -12.14
CA TYR A 196 10.04 -1.76 -11.48
C TYR A 196 9.27 -3.02 -11.17
N GLU A 197 9.97 -4.12 -11.08
CA GLU A 197 9.46 -5.36 -10.51
C GLU A 197 9.99 -5.51 -9.10
N ILE A 198 9.15 -6.00 -8.20
CA ILE A 198 9.60 -6.47 -6.90
C ILE A 198 9.72 -7.98 -7.04
N ASP A 199 10.89 -8.53 -6.70
CA ASP A 199 10.98 -9.96 -6.50
C ASP A 199 9.99 -10.33 -5.39
N PRO A 200 8.99 -11.19 -5.65
CA PRO A 200 8.00 -11.49 -4.64
C PRO A 200 8.62 -12.12 -3.38
N TYR A 201 9.93 -12.45 -3.34
CA TYR A 201 10.52 -13.21 -2.25
C TYR A 201 11.85 -12.70 -1.66
N PRO A 202 12.05 -12.83 -0.32
CA PRO A 202 11.02 -13.17 0.68
C PRO A 202 9.92 -12.11 0.67
N PHE A 203 8.66 -12.55 0.59
CA PHE A 203 7.54 -11.62 0.52
C PHE A 203 7.38 -10.98 1.88
N ARG A 204 7.00 -9.71 1.84
CA ARG A 204 6.80 -8.81 2.97
C ARG A 204 6.00 -9.52 4.07
N GLU A 205 6.67 -9.83 5.18
CA GLU A 205 6.01 -10.38 6.37
C GLU A 205 5.04 -9.34 6.99
N ASP A 206 5.23 -8.06 6.68
CA ASP A 206 4.99 -6.98 7.64
C ASP A 206 4.33 -5.71 7.06
N TRP A 207 3.56 -5.84 5.99
CA TRP A 207 2.84 -4.69 5.42
C TRP A 207 1.41 -4.60 5.95
N ALA A 208 1.25 -3.99 7.12
CA ALA A 208 -0.04 -3.86 7.77
C ALA A 208 -0.71 -2.51 7.46
N GLN A 209 -1.95 -2.54 6.98
CA GLN A 209 -2.81 -1.38 6.81
C GLN A 209 -4.29 -1.80 6.83
N PRO A 210 -5.26 -0.84 6.83
CA PRO A 210 -6.68 -1.14 6.71
C PRO A 210 -7.02 -2.13 5.62
N PHE A 211 -7.79 -3.16 5.99
CA PHE A 211 -8.25 -4.18 5.05
C PHE A 211 -7.07 -4.86 4.33
N GLY A 212 -6.01 -5.17 5.08
CA GLY A 212 -4.89 -6.03 4.67
C GLY A 212 -3.84 -5.40 3.75
N ASN A 213 -4.24 -4.54 2.81
CA ASN A 213 -3.33 -3.92 1.84
C ASN A 213 -3.94 -2.66 1.20
N VAL A 214 -3.21 -2.01 0.30
CA VAL A 214 -3.60 -0.74 -0.34
C VAL A 214 -4.70 -0.91 -1.40
N GLN A 215 -4.99 -2.14 -1.82
CA GLN A 215 -6.18 -2.46 -2.63
C GLN A 215 -7.45 -2.57 -1.76
N HIS A 216 -7.29 -2.58 -0.42
CA HIS A 216 -8.31 -2.80 0.59
C HIS A 216 -9.13 -4.08 0.39
N ASN A 217 -8.50 -5.12 -0.16
CA ASN A 217 -9.15 -6.39 -0.47
C ASN A 217 -9.00 -7.46 0.64
N SER A 218 -8.36 -7.11 1.75
CA SER A 218 -8.15 -7.94 2.94
C SER A 218 -7.44 -9.27 2.70
N LEU A 219 -6.69 -9.39 1.61
CA LEU A 219 -5.83 -10.53 1.32
C LEU A 219 -4.51 -10.44 2.10
N LEU A 220 -4.27 -11.43 2.96
CA LEU A 220 -2.95 -11.78 3.43
C LEU A 220 -2.32 -12.80 2.46
N ASN A 221 -1.18 -12.46 1.88
CA ASN A 221 -0.54 -13.28 0.85
C ASN A 221 0.26 -14.48 1.41
N TRP A 222 -0.26 -15.13 2.45
CA TRP A 222 0.27 -16.35 3.05
C TRP A 222 -0.67 -17.53 2.77
N LYS A 223 -0.12 -18.68 2.39
CA LYS A 223 -0.86 -19.92 2.17
C LYS A 223 -0.79 -20.82 3.38
N SER A 224 -1.86 -21.53 3.71
CA SER A 224 -1.91 -22.57 4.73
C SER A 224 -2.06 -23.93 4.06
N ASN A 225 -1.28 -24.94 4.48
CA ASN A 225 -1.40 -26.31 3.96
C ASN A 225 -2.66 -27.05 4.45
N THR A 226 -3.30 -26.55 5.50
CA THR A 226 -4.43 -27.19 6.17
C THR A 226 -5.46 -26.16 6.62
N ILE A 227 -6.64 -26.63 7.03
CA ILE A 227 -7.69 -25.81 7.62
C ILE A 227 -7.81 -26.09 9.12
N VAL A 228 -8.24 -25.07 9.87
CA VAL A 228 -8.60 -25.15 11.29
C VAL A 228 -9.96 -25.83 11.44
N GLN A 229 -10.02 -26.90 12.24
CA GLN A 229 -11.27 -27.58 12.60
C GLN A 229 -11.83 -27.08 13.94
N GLU A 230 -10.95 -26.76 14.88
CA GLU A 230 -11.33 -26.21 16.18
C GLU A 230 -10.40 -25.03 16.49
N ALA A 231 -10.98 -23.90 16.89
CA ALA A 231 -10.25 -22.71 17.28
C ALA A 231 -10.16 -22.58 18.80
N LYS A 232 -9.11 -21.92 19.29
CA LYS A 232 -8.92 -21.56 20.71
C LYS A 232 -8.78 -20.06 20.83
N ILE A 233 -9.54 -19.48 21.75
CA ILE A 233 -9.47 -18.06 22.11
C ILE A 233 -8.58 -17.85 23.33
N ARG A 234 -7.77 -16.80 23.31
CA ARG A 234 -6.98 -16.34 24.45
C ARG A 234 -7.11 -14.83 24.57
N THR A 235 -7.43 -14.35 25.77
CA THR A 235 -7.24 -12.94 26.11
C THR A 235 -5.78 -12.74 26.45
N LEU A 236 -5.10 -11.91 25.67
CA LEU A 236 -3.69 -11.60 25.89
C LEU A 236 -3.55 -10.48 26.92
N PRO A 237 -2.64 -10.61 27.91
CA PRO A 237 -2.18 -9.43 28.63
C PRO A 237 -1.55 -8.45 27.63
N TYR A 238 -1.55 -7.16 27.95
CA TYR A 238 -0.85 -6.13 27.16
C TYR A 238 -0.33 -5.00 28.05
N GLY A 239 -0.17 -5.28 29.35
CA GLY A 239 0.26 -4.29 30.35
C GLY A 239 -0.81 -3.28 30.75
N GLY A 240 -2.09 -3.57 30.52
CA GLY A 240 -3.23 -2.73 30.94
C GLY A 240 -3.45 -1.45 30.13
N GLY A 241 -4.43 -0.66 30.57
CA GLY A 241 -4.96 0.51 29.85
C GLY A 241 -6.12 0.17 28.92
N TYR A 242 -6.75 1.18 28.33
CA TYR A 242 -7.75 1.02 27.28
C TYR A 242 -7.08 0.83 25.93
N ILE A 243 -7.58 -0.07 25.10
CA ILE A 243 -7.16 -0.12 23.70
C ILE A 243 -7.85 1.04 22.99
N GLN A 244 -7.03 1.84 22.31
CA GLN A 244 -7.44 3.14 21.82
C GLN A 244 -8.53 3.06 20.75
N GLU A 245 -9.50 3.99 20.83
CA GLU A 245 -10.54 4.15 19.83
C GLU A 245 -10.05 4.96 18.62
N ILE A 246 -9.73 4.26 17.53
CA ILE A 246 -9.63 4.85 16.19
C ILE A 246 -10.98 4.67 15.50
N GLY A 247 -12.00 5.41 15.94
CA GLY A 247 -13.37 5.22 15.47
C GLY A 247 -13.88 3.77 15.72
N PRO A 248 -14.74 3.22 14.85
CA PRO A 248 -15.25 1.86 15.02
C PRO A 248 -14.19 0.79 14.75
N THR A 249 -13.07 1.13 14.13
CA THR A 249 -12.16 0.17 13.51
C THR A 249 -10.96 -0.23 14.38
N GLY A 250 -10.77 0.29 15.60
CA GLY A 250 -9.72 -0.20 16.53
C GLY A 250 -8.27 0.08 16.10
N ALA A 251 -7.30 -0.17 17.00
CA ALA A 251 -5.89 0.25 16.85
C ALA A 251 -4.89 -0.91 16.94
N LEU A 252 -4.95 -1.82 15.97
CA LEU A 252 -4.18 -3.05 15.94
C LEU A 252 -3.53 -3.25 14.56
N ALA A 253 -2.26 -3.62 14.55
CA ALA A 253 -1.51 -4.05 13.37
C ALA A 253 -0.67 -5.29 13.70
N ILE A 254 -0.12 -5.93 12.67
CA ILE A 254 0.82 -7.06 12.82
C ILE A 254 2.19 -6.64 12.28
N TYR A 255 3.23 -6.92 13.04
CA TYR A 255 4.63 -6.74 12.66
C TYR A 255 5.46 -7.92 13.15
N LYS A 256 6.19 -8.56 12.26
CA LYS A 256 6.93 -9.82 12.42
C LYS A 256 6.09 -10.90 13.06
N ASP A 257 4.86 -11.06 12.55
CA ASP A 257 3.92 -12.08 13.03
C ASP A 257 3.53 -11.88 14.52
N LEU A 258 3.63 -10.63 15.00
CA LEU A 258 3.35 -10.22 16.37
C LEU A 258 2.45 -8.97 16.41
N PRO A 259 1.55 -8.85 17.39
CA PRO A 259 0.64 -7.71 17.47
C PRO A 259 1.35 -6.43 17.91
N VAL A 260 1.02 -5.33 17.22
CA VAL A 260 1.32 -3.95 17.60
C VAL A 260 0.01 -3.26 17.94
N VAL A 261 -0.10 -2.73 19.15
CA VAL A 261 -1.33 -2.13 19.69
C VAL A 261 -1.11 -0.71 20.20
N PHE A 262 -2.13 0.13 20.02
CA PHE A 262 -2.19 1.43 20.67
C PHE A 262 -3.06 1.36 21.90
N THR A 263 -2.55 1.91 23.00
CA THR A 263 -3.22 1.91 24.29
C THR A 263 -3.24 3.29 24.91
N GLN A 264 -4.23 3.53 25.75
CA GLN A 264 -4.43 4.73 26.55
C GLN A 264 -4.47 4.35 28.02
N SER A 265 -3.62 4.96 28.83
CA SER A 265 -3.70 4.88 30.29
C SER A 265 -4.27 6.19 30.85
N THR A 266 -5.18 6.07 31.81
CA THR A 266 -5.69 7.21 32.57
C THR A 266 -4.97 7.26 33.92
N THR A 267 -3.89 8.05 34.00
CA THR A 267 -3.15 8.26 35.25
C THR A 267 -3.47 9.66 35.78
N GLY A 268 -4.38 9.76 36.75
CA GLY A 268 -4.81 11.06 37.30
C GLY A 268 -5.69 11.85 36.33
N THR A 269 -5.32 13.09 36.01
CA THR A 269 -6.10 14.01 35.15
C THR A 269 -5.68 14.02 33.68
N SER A 270 -4.59 13.36 33.30
CA SER A 270 -4.08 13.34 31.92
C SER A 270 -4.04 11.91 31.36
N ALA A 271 -4.49 11.76 30.12
CA ALA A 271 -4.35 10.52 29.38
C ALA A 271 -2.92 10.43 28.82
N VAL A 272 -2.31 9.25 28.96
CA VAL A 272 -1.03 8.93 28.32
C VAL A 272 -1.27 7.85 27.28
N PHE A 273 -0.71 8.04 26.09
CA PHE A 273 -0.89 7.14 24.96
C PHE A 273 0.40 6.38 24.66
N TYR A 274 0.27 5.11 24.34
CA TYR A 274 1.40 4.24 24.06
C TYR A 274 1.17 3.40 22.81
N VAL A 275 2.24 3.19 22.06
CA VAL A 275 2.36 2.07 21.11
C VAL A 275 3.14 0.96 21.80
N LYS A 276 2.65 -0.27 21.70
CA LYS A 276 3.28 -1.46 22.27
C LYS A 276 3.39 -2.55 21.20
N GLN A 277 4.53 -3.21 21.13
CA GLN A 277 4.63 -4.51 20.45
C GLN A 277 4.63 -5.61 21.51
N LEU A 278 3.86 -6.67 21.26
CA LEU A 278 3.73 -7.78 22.20
C LEU A 278 4.27 -9.07 21.57
N ASP A 279 4.69 -10.02 22.41
CA ASP A 279 4.94 -11.38 21.94
C ASP A 279 3.61 -12.15 21.72
N SER A 280 3.71 -13.40 21.25
CA SER A 280 2.53 -14.25 20.99
C SER A 280 1.78 -14.68 22.26
N LYS A 281 2.34 -14.40 23.45
CA LYS A 281 1.74 -14.63 24.77
C LYS A 281 1.16 -13.34 25.38
N GLY A 282 1.33 -12.19 24.73
CA GLY A 282 0.88 -10.88 25.19
C GLY A 282 1.89 -10.12 26.06
N ASN A 283 3.10 -10.64 26.28
CA ASN A 283 4.09 -9.90 27.03
C ASN A 283 4.56 -8.69 26.20
N VAL A 284 4.69 -7.54 26.84
CA VAL A 284 5.19 -6.32 26.18
C VAL A 284 6.66 -6.49 25.86
N LEU A 285 7.01 -6.52 24.57
CA LEU A 285 8.40 -6.55 24.12
C LEU A 285 9.04 -5.16 24.25
N TRP A 286 8.29 -4.13 23.85
CA TRP A 286 8.65 -2.73 24.07
C TRP A 286 7.40 -1.86 24.06
N GLN A 287 7.57 -0.65 24.60
CA GLN A 287 6.54 0.37 24.70
C GLN A 287 7.15 1.74 24.35
N LYS A 288 6.38 2.56 23.63
CA LYS A 288 6.75 3.93 23.28
C LYS A 288 5.59 4.89 23.54
N ASP A 289 5.87 5.96 24.27
CA ASP A 289 4.94 7.07 24.49
C ASP A 289 4.69 7.81 23.17
N VAL A 290 3.44 8.13 22.91
CA VAL A 290 3.02 8.90 21.73
C VAL A 290 2.19 10.12 22.14
N ASP A 291 2.10 11.08 21.23
CA ASP A 291 1.59 12.43 21.50
C ASP A 291 0.09 12.48 21.80
N ASP A 292 -0.73 11.68 21.11
CA ASP A 292 -2.18 11.72 21.19
C ASP A 292 -2.79 10.45 20.55
N VAL A 293 -4.11 10.34 20.57
CA VAL A 293 -4.85 9.25 19.93
C VAL A 293 -4.64 9.20 18.43
N ALA A 294 -4.39 8.01 17.89
CA ALA A 294 -4.40 7.79 16.46
C ALA A 294 -5.78 8.12 15.86
N LYS A 295 -5.79 8.94 14.81
CA LYS A 295 -6.99 9.36 14.07
C LYS A 295 -7.33 8.39 12.94
N SER A 296 -6.34 7.74 12.36
CA SER A 296 -6.47 6.66 11.38
C SER A 296 -5.76 5.41 11.87
N TRP A 297 -6.10 4.26 11.28
CA TRP A 297 -5.36 3.03 11.51
C TRP A 297 -3.86 3.24 11.30
N PRO A 298 -3.01 2.62 12.16
CA PRO A 298 -1.59 2.63 11.93
C PRO A 298 -1.25 1.87 10.65
N LEU A 299 -0.24 2.35 9.95
CA LEU A 299 0.27 1.76 8.73
C LEU A 299 1.71 1.30 9.01
N ILE A 300 2.11 0.14 8.51
CA ILE A 300 3.48 -0.35 8.65
C ILE A 300 4.00 -0.66 7.26
N ASP A 301 5.12 -0.07 6.84
CA ASP A 301 5.73 -0.44 5.57
C ASP A 301 6.72 -1.60 5.69
N GLU A 302 7.23 -2.07 4.54
CA GLU A 302 8.13 -3.22 4.48
C GLU A 302 9.47 -3.00 5.19
N GLN A 303 9.86 -1.76 5.47
CA GLN A 303 11.08 -1.44 6.23
C GLN A 303 10.82 -1.47 7.75
N GLY A 304 9.60 -1.82 8.19
CA GLY A 304 9.21 -1.83 9.59
C GLY A 304 9.03 -0.43 10.16
N ARG A 305 8.66 0.55 9.31
CA ARG A 305 8.33 1.90 9.76
C ARG A 305 6.85 1.98 10.01
N LEU A 306 6.45 2.31 11.24
CA LEU A 306 5.06 2.51 11.64
C LEU A 306 4.69 3.98 11.49
N TYR A 307 3.72 4.26 10.64
CA TYR A 307 3.12 5.56 10.43
C TYR A 307 1.83 5.65 11.25
N TYR A 308 1.69 6.71 12.01
CA TYR A 308 0.41 7.05 12.63
C TYR A 308 0.18 8.55 12.56
N ILE A 309 -1.10 8.90 12.51
CA ILE A 309 -1.55 10.29 12.45
C ILE A 309 -2.42 10.51 13.67
N SER A 310 -2.05 11.45 14.53
CA SER A 310 -2.79 11.70 15.77
C SER A 310 -4.02 12.58 15.55
N LYS A 311 -4.97 12.59 16.50
CA LYS A 311 -6.18 13.43 16.48
C LYS A 311 -5.83 14.91 16.48
N SER A 312 -4.71 15.30 17.09
CA SER A 312 -4.12 16.64 17.01
C SER A 312 -3.51 16.99 15.65
N GLY A 313 -3.53 16.07 14.67
CA GLY A 313 -3.06 16.32 13.31
C GLY A 313 -1.54 16.23 13.17
N LYS A 314 -0.87 15.39 13.97
CA LYS A 314 0.57 15.13 13.87
C LYS A 314 0.83 13.85 13.08
N LEU A 315 1.73 13.89 12.10
CA LEU A 315 2.27 12.69 11.45
C LEU A 315 3.55 12.27 12.16
N SER A 316 3.57 11.03 12.63
CA SER A 316 4.73 10.42 13.28
C SER A 316 5.10 9.09 12.61
N ILE A 317 6.40 8.84 12.50
CA ILE A 317 6.96 7.60 11.96
C ILE A 317 7.88 7.00 13.01
N LEU A 318 7.62 5.76 13.40
CA LEU A 318 8.38 5.00 14.40
C LEU A 318 9.13 3.84 13.73
N ASP A 319 10.34 3.56 14.16
CA ASP A 319 11.14 2.41 13.71
C ASP A 319 10.85 1.19 14.59
N LEU A 320 10.07 0.24 14.06
CA LEU A 320 9.75 -0.99 14.78
C LEU A 320 10.94 -1.95 14.88
N ASN A 321 11.98 -1.80 14.05
CA ASN A 321 13.23 -2.55 14.21
C ASN A 321 14.07 -2.04 15.39
N ASN A 322 13.76 -0.86 15.90
CA ASN A 322 14.48 -0.22 16.99
C ASN A 322 13.52 0.25 18.10
N ALA A 323 12.69 -0.69 18.58
CA ALA A 323 11.79 -0.52 19.72
C ALA A 323 10.88 0.73 19.64
N GLY A 324 10.43 1.08 18.43
CA GLY A 324 9.54 2.22 18.21
C GLY A 324 10.24 3.58 18.27
N ASN A 325 11.55 3.65 18.05
CA ASN A 325 12.27 4.93 18.01
C ASN A 325 11.68 5.89 16.97
N THR A 326 11.50 7.16 17.34
CA THR A 326 10.88 8.15 16.46
C THR A 326 11.85 8.58 15.36
N LEU A 327 11.49 8.27 14.11
CA LEU A 327 12.23 8.67 12.90
C LEU A 327 11.77 10.03 12.35
N PHE A 328 10.49 10.33 12.52
CA PHE A 328 9.86 11.57 12.04
C PHE A 328 8.71 11.95 12.95
N SER A 329 8.52 13.24 13.20
CA SER A 329 7.34 13.74 13.91
C SER A 329 7.14 15.22 13.62
N LYS A 330 6.10 15.56 12.85
CA LYS A 330 5.74 16.94 12.49
C LYS A 330 4.22 17.09 12.37
N SER A 331 3.71 18.31 12.48
CA SER A 331 2.29 18.54 12.18
C SER A 331 2.01 18.24 10.70
N LEU A 332 0.77 17.83 10.39
CA LEU A 332 0.31 17.68 9.02
C LEU A 332 0.41 19.02 8.27
N SER A 333 0.12 20.13 8.95
CA SER A 333 0.24 21.46 8.36
C SER A 333 1.67 21.75 7.91
N ASP A 334 2.67 21.45 8.73
CA ASP A 334 4.08 21.66 8.35
C ASP A 334 4.52 20.69 7.25
N THR A 335 4.10 19.43 7.33
CA THR A 335 4.49 18.39 6.37
C THR A 335 3.85 18.61 5.00
N THR A 336 2.63 19.16 4.97
CA THR A 336 1.83 19.34 3.78
C THR A 336 1.77 20.79 3.32
N ASN A 337 2.74 21.65 3.67
CA ASN A 337 2.75 23.06 3.28
C ASN A 337 1.38 23.75 3.49
N LYS A 338 0.79 23.54 4.67
CA LYS A 338 -0.50 24.06 5.13
C LYS A 338 -1.71 23.59 4.32
N GLN A 339 -1.57 22.53 3.53
CA GLN A 339 -2.70 21.98 2.76
C GLN A 339 -3.67 21.21 3.66
N LEU A 340 -3.14 20.49 4.66
CA LEU A 340 -3.91 19.69 5.61
C LEU A 340 -3.58 20.09 7.04
N SER A 341 -4.60 20.22 7.88
CA SER A 341 -4.45 20.29 9.35
C SER A 341 -4.87 18.97 10.02
N ALA A 342 -5.75 18.20 9.39
CA ALA A 342 -6.26 16.93 9.87
C ALA A 342 -6.64 16.03 8.69
N ILE A 343 -6.90 14.75 9.00
CA ILE A 343 -7.50 13.78 8.10
C ILE A 343 -8.92 13.43 8.58
N ASN A 344 -9.80 13.06 7.66
CA ASN A 344 -11.19 12.69 7.97
C ASN A 344 -11.51 11.20 7.73
N ASN A 345 -10.61 10.46 7.08
CA ASN A 345 -10.73 9.04 6.80
C ASN A 345 -9.39 8.32 7.03
N ASN A 346 -9.39 6.98 6.91
CA ASN A 346 -8.18 6.20 7.04
C ASN A 346 -7.16 6.55 5.95
N ALA A 347 -5.91 6.77 6.36
CA ALA A 347 -4.79 6.88 5.43
C ALA A 347 -4.45 5.51 4.83
N ALA A 348 -3.78 5.53 3.68
CA ALA A 348 -3.25 4.34 3.01
C ALA A 348 -1.79 4.56 2.63
N ILE A 349 -1.02 3.49 2.48
CA ILE A 349 0.38 3.56 2.06
C ILE A 349 0.60 2.63 0.86
N GLY A 350 1.23 3.15 -0.19
CA GLY A 350 1.60 2.40 -1.40
C GLY A 350 2.83 1.52 -1.21
N TYR A 351 3.06 0.59 -2.14
CA TYR A 351 4.21 -0.31 -2.19
C TYR A 351 5.52 0.49 -2.21
N ASP A 352 5.49 1.68 -2.81
CA ASP A 352 6.59 2.63 -2.90
C ASP A 352 6.79 3.52 -1.66
N GLY A 353 5.99 3.31 -0.60
CA GLY A 353 6.02 4.10 0.63
C GLY A 353 5.28 5.44 0.55
N THR A 354 4.60 5.74 -0.55
CA THR A 354 3.78 6.95 -0.69
C THR A 354 2.58 6.90 0.24
N LEU A 355 2.40 7.97 1.02
CA LEU A 355 1.32 8.09 1.99
C LEU A 355 0.16 8.90 1.40
N TYR A 356 -1.05 8.35 1.45
CA TYR A 356 -2.28 8.95 0.94
C TYR A 356 -3.14 9.44 2.09
N LEU A 357 -3.40 10.74 2.11
CA LEU A 357 -4.04 11.43 3.23
C LEU A 357 -5.36 12.06 2.79
N PRO A 358 -6.51 11.39 3.02
CA PRO A 358 -7.82 11.98 2.76
C PRO A 358 -8.22 12.98 3.86
N SER A 359 -8.69 14.13 3.44
CA SER A 359 -9.24 15.20 4.29
C SER A 359 -10.52 15.81 3.69
N ASP A 360 -11.07 16.78 4.39
CA ASP A 360 -12.14 17.67 3.92
C ASP A 360 -11.64 18.68 2.85
N THR A 361 -10.35 19.02 2.86
CA THR A 361 -9.71 19.91 1.87
C THR A 361 -9.12 19.18 0.65
N GLY A 362 -9.26 17.85 0.58
CA GLY A 362 -8.83 17.06 -0.56
C GLY A 362 -8.16 15.74 -0.21
N ILE A 363 -7.35 15.24 -1.14
CA ILE A 363 -6.43 14.11 -0.88
C ILE A 363 -5.02 14.60 -1.20
N VAL A 364 -4.09 14.39 -0.28
CA VAL A 364 -2.66 14.66 -0.51
C VAL A 364 -1.89 13.35 -0.57
N ALA A 365 -1.08 13.18 -1.61
CA ALA A 365 -0.09 12.12 -1.69
C ALA A 365 1.29 12.66 -1.30
N LEU A 366 1.91 12.07 -0.27
CA LEU A 366 3.26 12.39 0.18
C LEU A 366 4.25 11.33 -0.28
N SER A 367 5.41 11.74 -0.79
CA SER A 367 6.50 10.82 -1.10
C SER A 367 6.97 10.06 0.14
N ALA A 368 7.59 8.90 -0.09
CA ALA A 368 8.10 8.06 0.99
C ALA A 368 9.05 8.81 1.94
N TYR A 369 9.09 8.35 3.20
CA TYR A 369 10.13 8.76 4.14
C TYR A 369 11.51 8.40 3.57
N PRO A 370 12.53 9.30 3.68
CA PRO A 370 12.58 10.47 4.56
C PRO A 370 12.06 11.79 3.97
N GLN A 371 11.66 11.81 2.69
CA GLN A 371 11.32 13.07 2.03
C GLN A 371 9.98 13.63 2.52
N CYS A 372 8.94 12.81 2.58
CA CYS A 372 7.58 13.20 2.99
C CYS A 372 7.08 14.49 2.30
N LYS A 373 7.40 14.67 1.01
CA LYS A 373 7.03 15.87 0.23
C LYS A 373 5.76 15.61 -0.57
N ILE A 374 4.93 16.64 -0.77
CA ILE A 374 3.74 16.52 -1.63
C ILE A 374 4.15 16.14 -3.06
N ARG A 375 3.61 15.02 -3.56
CA ARG A 375 3.69 14.55 -4.95
C ARG A 375 2.59 15.17 -5.81
N TRP A 376 1.37 15.19 -5.27
CA TRP A 376 0.19 15.76 -5.88
C TRP A 376 -0.90 15.98 -4.83
N LYS A 377 -1.90 16.78 -5.19
CA LYS A 377 -3.10 17.04 -4.40
C LYS A 377 -4.32 16.96 -5.30
N TYR A 378 -5.34 16.22 -4.86
CA TYR A 378 -6.68 16.31 -5.41
C TYR A 378 -7.44 17.40 -4.67
N GLU A 379 -8.03 18.33 -5.41
CA GLU A 379 -8.88 19.39 -4.85
C GLU A 379 -10.35 18.99 -4.99
N PRO A 380 -11.10 18.89 -3.88
CA PRO A 380 -12.50 18.50 -3.91
C PRO A 380 -13.35 19.66 -4.43
N LYS A 381 -14.51 19.35 -5.00
CA LYS A 381 -15.51 20.39 -5.29
C LYS A 381 -16.13 20.89 -3.98
N ALA A 382 -16.87 21.99 -4.08
CA ALA A 382 -17.61 22.51 -2.94
C ALA A 382 -18.51 21.42 -2.33
N ASN A 383 -18.42 21.26 -1.01
CA ASN A 383 -19.18 20.28 -0.21
C ASN A 383 -18.83 18.82 -0.45
N GLU A 384 -17.76 18.52 -1.21
CA GLU A 384 -17.28 17.14 -1.35
C GLU A 384 -16.38 16.76 -0.16
N ILE A 385 -16.60 15.55 0.36
CA ILE A 385 -15.70 14.85 1.27
C ILE A 385 -15.19 13.57 0.60
N ASN A 386 -13.96 13.17 0.92
CA ASN A 386 -13.30 12.05 0.26
C ASN A 386 -13.15 10.86 1.20
N GLY A 387 -13.44 9.67 0.69
CA GLY A 387 -13.17 8.40 1.37
C GLY A 387 -11.70 7.98 1.33
N PRO A 388 -11.37 6.81 1.90
CA PRO A 388 -10.04 6.21 1.80
C PRO A 388 -9.61 5.99 0.35
N VAL A 389 -8.29 6.05 0.11
CA VAL A 389 -7.69 5.83 -1.19
C VAL A 389 -7.28 4.38 -1.35
N SER A 390 -7.72 3.74 -2.42
CA SER A 390 -7.29 2.41 -2.85
C SER A 390 -6.43 2.52 -4.10
N LEU A 391 -5.44 1.64 -4.29
CA LEU A 391 -4.60 1.66 -5.49
C LEU A 391 -4.84 0.44 -6.38
N SER A 392 -4.66 0.60 -7.68
CA SER A 392 -4.51 -0.54 -8.59
C SER A 392 -3.33 -1.44 -8.16
N PRO A 393 -3.35 -2.74 -8.44
CA PRO A 393 -2.21 -3.62 -8.15
C PRO A 393 -0.87 -3.12 -8.67
N ASP A 394 -0.83 -2.45 -9.83
CA ASP A 394 0.40 -1.85 -10.38
C ASP A 394 0.72 -0.45 -9.82
N GLU A 395 -0.13 0.09 -8.96
CA GLU A 395 -0.09 1.45 -8.40
C GLU A 395 -0.11 2.59 -9.43
N SER A 396 -0.51 2.33 -10.67
CA SER A 396 -0.69 3.38 -11.68
C SER A 396 -1.93 4.24 -11.42
N LYS A 397 -2.94 3.72 -10.72
CA LYS A 397 -4.23 4.39 -10.49
C LYS A 397 -4.55 4.45 -9.01
N ALA A 398 -5.16 5.57 -8.61
CA ALA A 398 -5.74 5.75 -7.28
C ALA A 398 -7.27 5.91 -7.38
N PHE A 399 -7.99 5.22 -6.50
CA PHE A 399 -9.44 5.14 -6.45
C PHE A 399 -9.95 5.67 -5.12
N PHE A 400 -11.00 6.48 -5.13
CA PHE A 400 -11.69 6.88 -3.91
C PHE A 400 -13.13 7.31 -4.22
N ILE A 401 -13.97 7.34 -3.19
CA ILE A 401 -15.35 7.79 -3.30
C ILE A 401 -15.41 9.25 -2.84
N ALA A 402 -15.88 10.14 -3.71
CA ALA A 402 -16.18 11.53 -3.36
C ALA A 402 -17.68 11.65 -3.08
N VAL A 403 -18.05 12.23 -1.94
CA VAL A 403 -19.44 12.41 -1.51
C VAL A 403 -19.76 13.91 -1.44
N ASP A 404 -20.67 14.39 -2.28
CA ASP A 404 -21.30 15.71 -2.16
C ASP A 404 -22.30 15.66 -1.01
N THR A 405 -21.92 16.30 0.10
CA THR A 405 -22.68 16.34 1.35
C THR A 405 -23.97 17.15 1.26
N GLN A 406 -24.09 18.10 0.33
CA GLN A 406 -25.32 18.87 0.13
C GLN A 406 -26.31 18.12 -0.76
N GLN A 407 -25.84 17.60 -1.89
CA GLN A 407 -26.69 16.86 -2.84
C GLN A 407 -26.98 15.43 -2.38
N LYS A 408 -26.22 14.93 -1.39
CA LYS A 408 -26.27 13.54 -0.91
C LYS A 408 -26.02 12.55 -2.05
N LYS A 409 -25.09 12.92 -2.93
CA LYS A 409 -24.68 12.18 -4.12
C LYS A 409 -23.21 11.86 -4.02
N SER A 410 -22.79 10.76 -4.62
CA SER A 410 -21.38 10.39 -4.59
C SER A 410 -20.94 9.70 -5.87
N ARG A 411 -19.64 9.69 -6.12
CA ARG A 411 -19.04 9.12 -7.33
C ARG A 411 -17.72 8.46 -7.01
N LEU A 412 -17.38 7.42 -7.77
CA LEU A 412 -16.04 6.86 -7.78
C LEU A 412 -15.16 7.75 -8.66
N ILE A 413 -14.05 8.20 -8.10
CA ILE A 413 -13.03 9.00 -8.79
C ILE A 413 -11.82 8.10 -9.03
N VAL A 414 -11.25 8.20 -10.23
CA VAL A 414 -9.99 7.55 -10.61
C VAL A 414 -8.97 8.62 -10.95
N LEU A 415 -7.83 8.59 -10.28
CA LEU A 415 -6.69 9.47 -10.56
C LEU A 415 -5.53 8.69 -11.17
N ASP A 416 -4.74 9.36 -11.99
CA ASP A 416 -3.38 8.94 -12.31
C ASP A 416 -2.53 9.14 -11.06
N ASN A 417 -2.00 8.04 -10.51
CA ASN A 417 -1.22 8.09 -9.27
C ASN A 417 0.14 8.80 -9.42
N LEU A 418 0.59 9.07 -10.65
CA LEU A 418 1.85 9.78 -10.91
C LEU A 418 1.75 11.29 -10.65
N ASP A 419 0.59 11.88 -10.94
CA ASP A 419 0.40 13.33 -10.84
C ASP A 419 -0.94 13.80 -10.28
N GLY A 420 -1.81 12.88 -9.88
CA GLY A 420 -3.10 13.16 -9.25
C GLY A 420 -4.15 13.72 -10.21
N SER A 421 -3.89 13.70 -11.52
CA SER A 421 -4.87 14.13 -12.52
C SER A 421 -6.04 13.14 -12.57
N ILE A 422 -7.25 13.68 -12.80
CA ILE A 422 -8.44 12.85 -12.91
C ILE A 422 -8.37 12.10 -14.25
N ILE A 423 -8.31 10.77 -14.19
CA ILE A 423 -8.48 9.89 -15.35
C ILE A 423 -9.96 9.80 -15.67
N ALA A 424 -10.78 9.50 -14.65
CA ALA A 424 -12.22 9.33 -14.83
C ALA A 424 -13.00 9.61 -13.56
N THR A 425 -14.29 9.84 -13.75
CA THR A 425 -15.29 9.99 -12.70
C THR A 425 -16.48 9.15 -13.12
N SER A 426 -17.01 8.30 -12.23
CA SER A 426 -18.14 7.45 -12.57
C SER A 426 -19.34 8.25 -13.03
N ASP A 427 -19.90 7.93 -14.19
CA ASP A 427 -21.14 8.54 -14.67
C ASP A 427 -22.31 8.24 -13.74
N TYR A 428 -22.30 7.05 -13.15
CA TYR A 428 -23.25 6.63 -12.13
C TYR A 428 -23.03 7.39 -10.82
N VAL A 429 -24.12 7.89 -10.27
CA VAL A 429 -24.17 8.53 -8.96
C VAL A 429 -24.57 7.50 -7.93
N LEU A 430 -23.67 7.25 -6.98
CA LEU A 430 -23.88 6.37 -5.85
C LEU A 430 -24.77 7.08 -4.81
N ASP A 431 -25.76 6.37 -4.28
CA ASP A 431 -26.64 6.76 -3.16
C ASP A 431 -26.15 6.13 -1.83
N GLY A 432 -26.64 6.59 -0.66
CA GLY A 432 -26.58 5.79 0.58
C GLY A 432 -25.55 6.15 1.66
N TYR A 433 -24.65 7.13 1.48
CA TYR A 433 -23.62 7.48 2.48
C TYR A 433 -24.11 8.37 3.65
N GLN A 434 -25.39 8.28 4.05
CA GLN A 434 -25.95 9.10 5.13
C GLN A 434 -25.70 8.49 6.51
N ASN A 435 -25.17 9.28 7.44
CA ASN A 435 -25.38 9.12 8.87
C ASN A 435 -25.42 10.52 9.49
N ASP A 436 -26.33 10.73 10.45
CA ASP A 436 -26.80 12.05 10.94
C ASP A 436 -25.70 12.96 11.51
N THR A 437 -24.46 12.47 11.67
CA THR A 437 -23.32 13.26 12.17
C THR A 437 -21.94 12.89 11.60
N ASN A 438 -21.75 11.76 10.90
CA ASN A 438 -20.44 11.32 10.40
C ASN A 438 -20.54 10.52 9.11
N PHE A 439 -19.90 10.98 8.04
CA PHE A 439 -19.79 10.22 6.79
C PHE A 439 -18.63 9.23 6.90
N TYR A 440 -18.91 8.00 7.27
CA TYR A 440 -17.93 6.93 7.13
C TYR A 440 -18.04 6.37 5.70
N ILE A 441 -17.02 6.63 4.90
CA ILE A 441 -16.98 6.22 3.50
C ILE A 441 -16.14 4.94 3.42
N PRO A 442 -16.68 3.80 2.96
CA PRO A 442 -15.91 2.59 2.76
C PRO A 442 -14.81 2.82 1.72
N ALA A 443 -13.71 2.09 1.85
CA ALA A 443 -12.72 2.06 0.78
C ALA A 443 -13.30 1.31 -0.44
N PRO A 444 -13.06 1.80 -1.68
CA PRO A 444 -13.17 0.95 -2.85
C PRO A 444 -12.33 -0.32 -2.68
N VAL A 445 -12.82 -1.46 -3.16
CA VAL A 445 -12.08 -2.72 -3.11
C VAL A 445 -11.60 -3.06 -4.52
N VAL A 446 -10.28 -3.06 -4.71
CA VAL A 446 -9.68 -3.24 -6.04
C VAL A 446 -9.31 -4.70 -6.23
N GLN A 447 -9.94 -5.35 -7.23
CA GLN A 447 -9.63 -6.75 -7.56
C GLN A 447 -8.42 -6.84 -8.49
N ASN A 448 -8.38 -6.00 -9.51
CA ASN A 448 -7.28 -5.94 -10.47
C ASN A 448 -7.16 -4.52 -11.06
N ASN A 449 -6.26 -4.31 -12.03
CA ASN A 449 -6.05 -2.99 -12.65
C ASN A 449 -7.27 -2.44 -13.42
N ALA A 450 -8.29 -3.27 -13.66
CA ALA A 450 -9.46 -2.94 -14.44
C ALA A 450 -10.79 -3.06 -13.67
N LYS A 451 -10.86 -3.69 -12.49
CA LYS A 451 -12.12 -3.93 -11.78
C LYS A 451 -12.09 -3.47 -10.32
N VAL A 452 -13.11 -2.69 -9.96
CA VAL A 452 -13.29 -2.09 -8.62
C VAL A 452 -14.69 -2.35 -8.10
N PHE A 453 -14.78 -2.73 -6.83
CA PHE A 453 -16.03 -2.95 -6.10
C PHE A 453 -16.28 -1.77 -5.15
N VAL A 454 -17.50 -1.23 -5.17
CA VAL A 454 -17.86 -0.05 -4.35
C VAL A 454 -19.15 -0.32 -3.60
N LEU A 455 -19.08 -0.22 -2.27
CA LEU A 455 -20.23 -0.35 -1.38
C LEU A 455 -20.87 1.02 -1.15
N ASN A 456 -22.20 1.09 -1.21
CA ASN A 456 -22.96 2.34 -1.15
C ASN A 456 -23.17 2.94 0.25
N GLY A 457 -22.40 2.48 1.24
CA GLY A 457 -22.43 2.93 2.62
C GLY A 457 -21.55 2.05 3.49
N PHE A 458 -21.07 2.57 4.62
CA PHE A 458 -20.33 1.78 5.60
C PHE A 458 -21.31 1.20 6.63
N ASP A 459 -21.23 -0.10 6.89
CA ASP A 459 -22.09 -0.90 7.79
C ASP A 459 -23.56 -1.04 7.39
N ASN A 460 -24.09 -0.04 6.69
CA ASN A 460 -25.48 0.07 6.29
C ASN A 460 -25.66 -0.08 4.77
N GLY A 461 -24.56 -0.38 4.07
CA GLY A 461 -24.56 -0.57 2.61
C GLY A 461 -25.48 -1.72 2.20
N ASN A 462 -26.29 -1.48 1.18
CA ASN A 462 -27.23 -2.46 0.62
C ASN A 462 -27.04 -2.70 -0.87
N LYS A 463 -26.12 -1.98 -1.50
CA LYS A 463 -25.72 -2.18 -2.89
C LYS A 463 -24.21 -2.27 -2.99
N LEU A 464 -23.76 -3.30 -3.69
CA LEU A 464 -22.38 -3.45 -4.12
C LEU A 464 -22.35 -3.22 -5.63
N PHE A 465 -21.65 -2.16 -6.02
CA PHE A 465 -21.46 -1.79 -7.42
C PHE A 465 -20.14 -2.35 -7.93
N VAL A 466 -20.13 -2.76 -9.20
CA VAL A 466 -18.94 -3.19 -9.91
C VAL A 466 -18.66 -2.20 -11.02
N PHE A 467 -17.44 -1.67 -11.00
CA PHE A 467 -16.94 -0.75 -12.00
C PHE A 467 -15.81 -1.41 -12.77
N ASP A 468 -15.90 -1.35 -14.10
CA ASP A 468 -14.84 -1.74 -15.00
C ASP A 468 -14.20 -0.51 -15.63
N LEU A 469 -12.88 -0.57 -15.77
CA LEU A 469 -12.06 0.42 -16.46
C LEU A 469 -11.67 -0.13 -17.83
N ASP A 470 -11.82 0.69 -18.86
CA ASP A 470 -11.28 0.38 -20.18
C ASP A 470 -9.79 0.76 -20.29
N ASP A 471 -9.14 0.33 -21.37
CA ASP A 471 -7.72 0.60 -21.64
C ASP A 471 -7.41 2.10 -21.79
N LYS A 472 -8.43 2.94 -22.02
CA LYS A 472 -8.31 4.40 -22.13
C LYS A 472 -8.56 5.10 -20.79
N GLY A 473 -8.82 4.34 -19.72
CA GLY A 473 -9.11 4.85 -18.39
C GLY A 473 -10.56 5.27 -18.18
N GLY A 474 -11.44 5.09 -19.17
CA GLY A 474 -12.88 5.29 -19.00
C GLY A 474 -13.42 4.34 -17.93
N ILE A 475 -14.30 4.83 -17.07
CA ILE A 475 -14.91 4.02 -16.00
C ILE A 475 -16.41 3.87 -16.24
N SER A 476 -16.90 2.64 -16.20
CA SER A 476 -18.31 2.33 -16.39
C SER A 476 -18.81 1.42 -15.29
N ARG A 477 -20.04 1.67 -14.82
CA ARG A 477 -20.74 0.73 -13.93
C ARG A 477 -21.28 -0.39 -14.81
N THR A 478 -20.68 -1.56 -14.74
CA THR A 478 -21.10 -2.72 -15.52
C THR A 478 -22.18 -3.51 -14.81
N GLN A 479 -22.07 -3.61 -13.49
CA GLN A 479 -22.86 -4.55 -12.70
C GLN A 479 -23.17 -3.98 -11.30
N PHE A 480 -24.21 -4.51 -10.67
CA PHE A 480 -24.51 -4.26 -9.26
C PHE A 480 -25.37 -5.39 -8.68
N ILE A 481 -25.21 -5.62 -7.38
CA ILE A 481 -26.07 -6.48 -6.57
C ILE A 481 -26.72 -5.64 -5.47
N THR A 482 -27.93 -6.01 -5.07
CA THR A 482 -28.68 -5.35 -3.99
C THR A 482 -29.14 -6.41 -2.99
N SER A 483 -29.06 -6.11 -1.70
CA SER A 483 -29.69 -6.91 -0.66
C SER A 483 -30.79 -6.10 0.04
N GLY A 484 -31.88 -6.81 0.36
CA GLY A 484 -33.04 -6.29 1.08
C GLY A 484 -33.71 -5.08 0.44
N SER A 485 -34.70 -4.52 1.14
CA SER A 485 -35.43 -3.31 0.75
C SER A 485 -35.11 -2.09 1.62
N SER A 486 -34.35 -2.25 2.71
CA SER A 486 -33.99 -1.18 3.66
C SER A 486 -32.49 -1.09 3.95
N VAL A 487 -32.06 0.12 4.32
CA VAL A 487 -30.73 0.43 4.85
C VAL A 487 -30.48 -0.47 6.09
N ASN A 488 -29.29 -1.09 6.18
CA ASN A 488 -28.85 -2.06 7.23
C ASN A 488 -29.14 -3.56 6.98
N THR A 489 -29.71 -3.95 5.83
CA THR A 489 -29.98 -5.38 5.54
C THR A 489 -28.96 -6.04 4.60
N GLY A 490 -27.94 -5.29 4.19
CA GLY A 490 -27.36 -5.41 2.88
C GLY A 490 -26.16 -6.32 2.69
N ILE A 491 -24.99 -5.69 2.76
CA ILE A 491 -23.75 -6.24 2.22
C ILE A 491 -22.56 -5.70 3.02
N SER A 492 -21.63 -6.57 3.45
CA SER A 492 -20.36 -6.13 4.06
C SER A 492 -19.39 -5.58 3.01
N GLN A 493 -18.32 -4.91 3.45
CA GLN A 493 -17.18 -4.66 2.55
C GLN A 493 -16.64 -6.01 2.04
N PRO A 494 -16.41 -6.16 0.72
CA PRO A 494 -15.96 -7.42 0.17
C PRO A 494 -14.46 -7.65 0.41
N VAL A 495 -14.06 -8.90 0.28
CA VAL A 495 -12.66 -9.35 0.23
C VAL A 495 -12.40 -10.05 -1.09
N VAL A 496 -11.16 -9.99 -1.55
CA VAL A 496 -10.73 -10.65 -2.79
C VAL A 496 -9.62 -11.64 -2.43
N ASP A 497 -9.83 -12.91 -2.75
CA ASP A 497 -8.82 -13.94 -2.50
C ASP A 497 -7.71 -13.94 -3.56
N ALA A 498 -6.70 -14.82 -3.38
CA ALA A 498 -5.59 -14.94 -4.32
C ALA A 498 -6.00 -15.49 -5.71
N GLU A 499 -7.19 -16.06 -5.84
CA GLU A 499 -7.78 -16.56 -7.09
C GLU A 499 -8.70 -15.53 -7.75
N SER A 500 -8.76 -14.30 -7.22
CA SER A 500 -9.65 -13.23 -7.64
C SER A 500 -11.15 -13.51 -7.41
N ASN A 501 -11.51 -14.48 -6.57
CA ASN A 501 -12.88 -14.62 -6.09
C ASN A 501 -13.22 -13.49 -5.12
N VAL A 502 -14.47 -13.04 -5.13
CA VAL A 502 -14.94 -11.94 -4.27
C VAL A 502 -15.96 -12.47 -3.28
N PHE A 503 -15.69 -12.29 -1.98
CA PHE A 503 -16.55 -12.76 -0.90
C PHE A 503 -17.02 -11.59 -0.04
N PHE A 504 -18.23 -11.69 0.49
CA PHE A 504 -18.85 -10.69 1.37
C PHE A 504 -19.94 -11.34 2.20
N VAL A 505 -20.38 -10.66 3.25
CA VAL A 505 -21.63 -11.00 3.94
C VAL A 505 -22.78 -10.41 3.13
N PHE A 506 -23.80 -11.21 2.85
CA PHE A 506 -25.01 -10.85 2.12
C PHE A 506 -26.22 -11.45 2.84
N ASN A 507 -27.19 -10.63 3.23
CA ASN A 507 -28.34 -11.09 4.03
C ASN A 507 -27.92 -11.95 5.24
N PHE A 508 -26.93 -11.49 6.01
CA PHE A 508 -26.39 -12.20 7.18
C PHE A 508 -25.69 -13.54 6.91
N LYS A 509 -25.41 -13.89 5.65
CA LYS A 509 -24.73 -15.14 5.27
C LYS A 509 -23.47 -14.82 4.48
N LEU A 510 -22.50 -15.75 4.48
CA LEU A 510 -21.39 -15.65 3.54
C LEU A 510 -21.91 -15.83 2.11
N ALA A 511 -21.42 -15.02 1.18
CA ALA A 511 -21.72 -15.14 -0.23
C ALA A 511 -20.46 -14.92 -1.09
N LYS A 512 -20.50 -15.47 -2.31
CA LYS A 512 -19.51 -15.25 -3.37
C LYS A 512 -20.14 -14.43 -4.49
N TYR A 513 -19.41 -13.48 -5.07
CA TYR A 513 -19.86 -12.80 -6.28
C TYR A 513 -19.73 -13.72 -7.49
N ASN A 514 -20.82 -13.94 -8.21
CA ASN A 514 -20.79 -14.54 -9.54
C ASN A 514 -20.87 -13.42 -10.60
N ALA A 515 -19.74 -13.17 -11.26
CA ALA A 515 -19.64 -12.11 -12.26
C ALA A 515 -20.42 -12.43 -13.55
N ASP A 516 -20.55 -13.70 -13.93
CA ASP A 516 -21.25 -14.08 -15.17
C ASP A 516 -22.75 -13.89 -15.04
N LEU A 517 -23.29 -14.21 -13.87
CA LEU A 517 -24.71 -14.10 -13.55
C LEU A 517 -25.09 -12.75 -12.94
N ASN A 518 -24.10 -11.96 -12.50
CA ASN A 518 -24.28 -10.74 -11.70
C ASN A 518 -25.18 -10.97 -10.46
N ILE A 519 -24.87 -12.00 -9.68
CA ILE A 519 -25.60 -12.34 -8.45
C ILE A 519 -24.64 -12.61 -7.30
N ALA A 520 -25.17 -12.56 -6.08
CA ALA A 520 -24.52 -13.12 -4.90
C ALA A 520 -24.92 -14.61 -4.77
N GLU A 521 -23.95 -15.51 -4.88
CA GLU A 521 -24.12 -16.93 -4.58
C GLU A 521 -23.99 -17.12 -3.07
N VAL A 522 -25.14 -17.26 -2.40
CA VAL A 522 -25.20 -17.39 -0.95
C VAL A 522 -24.84 -18.82 -0.53
N PHE A 523 -23.94 -18.93 0.44
CA PHE A 523 -23.69 -20.20 1.11
C PHE A 523 -24.76 -20.40 2.19
N GLU A 524 -25.87 -21.03 1.83
CA GLU A 524 -27.06 -21.18 2.71
C GLU A 524 -26.74 -21.83 4.06
N LYS A 525 -25.79 -22.78 4.09
CA LYS A 525 -25.35 -23.47 5.31
C LYS A 525 -24.35 -22.66 6.13
N SER A 526 -23.84 -21.52 5.64
CA SER A 526 -22.93 -20.67 6.42
C SER A 526 -23.59 -20.19 7.70
N ALA A 527 -22.79 -20.01 8.74
CA ALA A 527 -23.23 -19.40 9.98
C ALA A 527 -23.74 -17.97 9.73
N GLU A 528 -24.67 -17.53 10.57
CA GLU A 528 -25.14 -16.15 10.53
C GLU A 528 -24.05 -15.18 10.98
N LEU A 529 -23.96 -14.05 10.28
CA LEU A 529 -23.01 -12.96 10.49
C LEU A 529 -23.77 -11.64 10.47
N ASP A 530 -23.34 -10.66 11.24
CA ASP A 530 -23.82 -9.29 11.05
C ASP A 530 -23.27 -8.71 9.72
N ASN A 531 -24.05 -7.88 9.02
CA ASN A 531 -23.61 -7.29 7.74
C ASN A 531 -22.44 -6.30 7.91
N ALA A 532 -22.20 -5.79 9.11
CA ALA A 532 -21.05 -4.96 9.45
C ALA A 532 -19.84 -5.79 9.90
N SER A 533 -19.87 -7.12 9.70
CA SER A 533 -18.72 -8.00 9.90
C SER A 533 -17.54 -7.56 9.04
N VAL A 534 -16.34 -7.62 9.63
CA VAL A 534 -15.10 -7.42 8.88
C VAL A 534 -14.56 -8.77 8.48
N LEU A 535 -14.27 -8.91 7.18
CA LEU A 535 -13.73 -10.12 6.59
C LEU A 535 -12.24 -9.94 6.27
N VAL A 536 -11.46 -11.01 6.45
CA VAL A 536 -10.08 -11.15 5.97
C VAL A 536 -9.89 -12.50 5.31
N THR A 537 -8.95 -12.61 4.38
CA THR A 537 -8.68 -13.86 3.67
C THR A 537 -7.19 -14.13 3.54
N ASP A 538 -6.82 -15.41 3.51
CA ASP A 538 -5.46 -15.86 3.20
C ASP A 538 -5.33 -16.27 1.73
N ALA A 539 -4.11 -16.53 1.26
CA ALA A 539 -3.86 -16.94 -0.13
C ALA A 539 -4.29 -18.40 -0.42
N SER A 540 -4.91 -19.08 0.54
CA SER A 540 -5.57 -20.39 0.37
C SER A 540 -7.08 -20.27 0.30
N SER A 541 -7.60 -19.04 0.17
CA SER A 541 -9.03 -18.75 0.05
C SER A 541 -9.86 -19.17 1.26
N HIS A 542 -9.23 -19.26 2.44
CA HIS A 542 -9.98 -19.30 3.69
C HIS A 542 -10.46 -17.88 4.01
N ILE A 543 -11.71 -17.77 4.47
CA ILE A 543 -12.30 -16.50 4.88
C ILE A 543 -12.46 -16.51 6.39
N TYR A 544 -12.08 -15.43 7.04
CA TYR A 544 -12.27 -15.24 8.47
C TYR A 544 -13.10 -13.99 8.70
N ALA A 545 -14.04 -14.07 9.65
CA ALA A 545 -14.96 -12.99 9.95
C ALA A 545 -14.95 -12.70 11.45
N THR A 546 -15.02 -11.41 11.81
CA THR A 546 -15.49 -10.97 13.12
C THR A 546 -16.94 -10.53 13.00
N ASP A 547 -17.79 -11.01 13.90
CA ASP A 547 -19.19 -10.59 14.02
C ASP A 547 -19.35 -9.73 15.29
N PRO A 548 -19.27 -8.40 15.17
CA PRO A 548 -19.14 -7.52 16.32
C PRO A 548 -20.47 -7.09 16.96
N TYR A 549 -21.60 -7.31 16.30
CA TYR A 549 -22.90 -6.74 16.73
C TYR A 549 -24.00 -7.77 16.99
N SER A 550 -23.81 -9.03 16.60
CA SER A 550 -24.77 -10.05 17.01
C SER A 550 -24.81 -10.22 18.53
N LYS A 551 -25.93 -10.79 19.03
CA LYS A 551 -26.14 -11.00 20.46
C LYS A 551 -25.02 -11.85 21.09
N THR A 552 -24.53 -12.85 20.36
CA THR A 552 -23.39 -13.67 20.74
C THR A 552 -22.27 -13.38 19.76
N LYS A 553 -21.33 -12.54 20.19
CA LYS A 553 -20.18 -12.11 19.40
C LYS A 553 -19.33 -13.31 19.03
N LYS A 554 -18.88 -13.39 17.79
CA LYS A 554 -18.16 -14.56 17.29
C LYS A 554 -17.00 -14.17 16.39
N ILE A 555 -16.02 -15.07 16.35
CA ILE A 555 -15.03 -15.13 15.28
C ILE A 555 -15.28 -16.43 14.53
N LEU A 556 -15.37 -16.34 13.21
CA LEU A 556 -15.72 -17.45 12.33
C LEU A 556 -14.63 -17.66 11.29
N GLY A 557 -14.45 -18.91 10.89
CA GLY A 557 -13.61 -19.30 9.76
C GLY A 557 -14.42 -20.11 8.76
N PHE A 558 -14.13 -19.91 7.47
CA PHE A 558 -14.84 -20.53 6.37
C PHE A 558 -13.91 -21.16 5.33
N GLN A 559 -14.34 -22.30 4.78
CA GLN A 559 -13.80 -22.98 3.60
C GLN A 559 -14.74 -22.72 2.43
N THR A 560 -14.24 -22.16 1.34
CA THR A 560 -15.07 -21.65 0.23
C THR A 560 -15.34 -22.68 -0.87
N ASN A 561 -14.79 -23.89 -0.73
CA ASN A 561 -14.87 -24.98 -1.70
C ASN A 561 -15.86 -26.10 -1.30
N THR A 562 -16.74 -25.85 -0.33
CA THR A 562 -17.72 -26.84 0.15
C THR A 562 -19.10 -26.21 0.34
N ASP A 563 -20.16 -27.05 0.28
CA ASP A 563 -21.54 -26.59 0.51
C ASP A 563 -21.79 -26.11 1.95
N ASN A 564 -21.06 -26.66 2.93
CA ASN A 564 -21.10 -26.22 4.32
C ASN A 564 -19.78 -25.52 4.62
N PRO A 565 -19.68 -24.20 4.39
CA PRO A 565 -18.39 -23.55 4.43
C PRO A 565 -17.86 -23.37 5.85
N ASN A 566 -18.62 -23.69 6.91
CA ASN A 566 -18.18 -23.41 8.29
C ASN A 566 -16.99 -24.29 8.69
N ALA A 567 -15.82 -23.68 8.87
CA ALA A 567 -14.64 -24.36 9.39
C ALA A 567 -14.63 -24.36 10.92
N PHE A 568 -14.86 -23.20 11.53
CA PHE A 568 -15.02 -23.04 12.97
C PHE A 568 -15.87 -21.81 13.29
N ALA A 569 -16.46 -21.79 14.48
CA ALA A 569 -17.06 -20.60 15.08
C ALA A 569 -16.74 -20.60 16.58
N ILE A 570 -16.18 -19.51 17.09
CA ILE A 570 -15.86 -19.35 18.51
C ILE A 570 -16.52 -18.10 19.05
N ALA A 571 -17.29 -18.25 20.13
CA ALA A 571 -17.90 -17.13 20.81
C ALA A 571 -16.85 -16.35 21.60
N ILE A 572 -16.98 -15.03 21.60
CA ILE A 572 -16.26 -14.14 22.51
C ILE A 572 -17.16 -13.97 23.73
N ASP A 573 -16.61 -14.20 24.92
CA ASP A 573 -17.32 -14.10 26.20
C ASP A 573 -18.17 -12.82 26.26
N ASP A 574 -19.47 -12.96 26.56
CA ASP A 574 -20.46 -11.88 26.57
C ASP A 574 -20.13 -10.79 27.62
N THR A 575 -19.30 -11.12 28.63
CA THR A 575 -18.79 -10.15 29.62
C THR A 575 -17.73 -9.21 29.04
N ILE A 576 -17.09 -9.61 27.93
CA ILE A 576 -16.17 -8.78 27.19
C ILE A 576 -17.00 -7.79 26.37
N GLN A 577 -16.69 -6.49 26.52
CA GLN A 577 -17.35 -5.39 25.79
C GLN A 577 -17.35 -5.62 24.27
N ASN A 578 -18.10 -4.83 23.51
CA ASN A 578 -18.21 -4.98 22.05
C ASN A 578 -16.81 -5.03 21.41
N THR A 579 -16.58 -6.04 20.57
CA THR A 579 -15.40 -6.07 19.70
C THR A 579 -15.46 -4.86 18.80
N LYS A 580 -14.30 -4.25 18.58
CA LYS A 580 -14.18 -3.22 17.55
C LYS A 580 -14.30 -3.91 16.18
N LYS A 581 -14.56 -3.12 15.13
CA LYS A 581 -14.56 -3.58 13.73
C LYS A 581 -13.13 -3.79 13.26
N ASN A 582 -12.46 -4.75 13.86
CA ASN A 582 -11.12 -5.11 13.47
C ASN A 582 -10.90 -6.60 13.60
N ILE A 583 -10.29 -7.14 12.57
CA ILE A 583 -9.68 -8.45 12.62
C ILE A 583 -8.44 -8.33 11.75
N VAL A 584 -7.31 -8.81 12.26
CA VAL A 584 -6.08 -8.91 11.49
C VAL A 584 -5.63 -10.36 11.53
N LEU A 585 -5.18 -10.85 10.38
CA LEU A 585 -4.64 -12.18 10.23
C LEU A 585 -3.12 -12.07 10.20
N ALA A 586 -2.44 -12.79 11.09
CA ALA A 586 -0.99 -12.88 11.12
C ALA A 586 -0.48 -14.00 10.19
N PRO A 587 0.75 -13.91 9.67
CA PRO A 587 1.38 -14.94 8.85
C PRO A 587 1.27 -16.38 9.35
N ASP A 588 1.33 -16.61 10.67
CA ASP A 588 1.19 -17.97 11.24
C ASP A 588 -0.25 -18.52 11.28
N GLY A 589 -1.21 -17.74 10.79
CA GLY A 589 -2.63 -18.07 10.79
C GLY A 589 -3.36 -17.72 12.10
N THR A 590 -2.74 -16.97 13.01
CA THR A 590 -3.39 -16.42 14.21
C THR A 590 -4.23 -15.20 13.82
N LEU A 591 -5.48 -15.17 14.28
CA LEU A 591 -6.35 -14.00 14.16
C LEU A 591 -6.25 -13.17 15.43
N TYR A 592 -6.14 -11.86 15.27
CA TYR A 592 -6.19 -10.92 16.39
C TYR A 592 -7.35 -9.94 16.22
N THR A 593 -8.07 -9.67 17.31
CA THR A 593 -9.09 -8.63 17.40
C THR A 593 -8.99 -7.93 18.74
N VAL A 594 -9.65 -6.78 18.89
CA VAL A 594 -9.65 -6.04 20.15
C VAL A 594 -11.06 -5.66 20.58
N THR A 595 -11.23 -5.53 21.89
CA THR A 595 -12.34 -4.78 22.49
C THR A 595 -11.77 -3.51 23.12
N ALA A 596 -12.58 -2.74 23.84
CA ALA A 596 -12.06 -1.55 24.53
C ALA A 596 -10.98 -1.87 25.58
N THR A 597 -10.97 -3.10 26.11
CA THR A 597 -10.13 -3.49 27.26
C THR A 597 -9.45 -4.85 27.10
N ASN A 598 -9.62 -5.52 25.96
CA ASN A 598 -9.06 -6.85 25.74
C ASN A 598 -8.43 -6.95 24.36
N LEU A 599 -7.23 -7.51 24.32
CA LEU A 599 -6.63 -8.03 23.09
C LEU A 599 -6.93 -9.52 23.02
N ILE A 600 -7.55 -9.97 21.95
CA ILE A 600 -7.98 -11.35 21.76
C ILE A 600 -7.15 -11.97 20.65
N ALA A 601 -6.57 -13.14 20.91
CA ALA A 601 -5.93 -13.98 19.92
C ALA A 601 -6.74 -15.26 19.71
N VAL A 602 -7.04 -15.59 18.46
CA VAL A 602 -7.66 -16.85 18.06
C VAL A 602 -6.64 -17.68 17.28
N THR A 603 -6.34 -18.84 17.83
CA THR A 603 -5.33 -19.79 17.32
C THR A 603 -6.00 -21.12 16.96
N ALA A 604 -5.32 -21.96 16.19
CA ALA A 604 -5.81 -23.31 15.93
C ALA A 604 -5.68 -24.16 17.21
N GLY A 605 -6.79 -24.75 17.65
CA GLY A 605 -6.82 -25.81 18.65
C GLY A 605 -6.61 -27.19 18.03
N LYS A 606 -7.25 -27.42 16.88
CA LYS A 606 -7.16 -28.65 16.09
C LYS A 606 -7.17 -28.30 14.60
N LEU A 607 -6.31 -28.96 13.84
CA LEU A 607 -6.20 -28.83 12.39
C LEU A 607 -6.69 -30.12 11.73
N ALA A 608 -7.12 -30.03 10.47
CA ALA A 608 -7.46 -31.20 9.67
C ALA A 608 -6.25 -32.14 9.47
N GLU A 609 -5.05 -31.56 9.36
CA GLU A 609 -3.79 -32.30 9.31
C GLU A 609 -3.27 -32.62 10.71
N ASN A 610 -3.08 -33.91 11.02
CA ASN A 610 -2.52 -34.34 12.29
C ASN A 610 -1.00 -34.27 12.28
N ASP A 611 -0.36 -34.77 11.23
CA ASP A 611 1.08 -34.83 11.06
C ASP A 611 1.41 -34.39 9.64
N TYR A 612 2.47 -33.60 9.46
CA TYR A 612 2.83 -33.11 8.12
C TYR A 612 4.31 -33.33 7.82
N VAL A 613 4.60 -33.74 6.59
CA VAL A 613 5.97 -33.91 6.09
C VAL A 613 6.28 -32.79 5.11
N VAL A 614 7.30 -31.99 5.41
CA VAL A 614 7.84 -31.00 4.47
C VAL A 614 9.02 -31.61 3.73
N ASP A 615 8.95 -31.62 2.41
CA ASP A 615 10.00 -32.08 1.51
C ASP A 615 10.31 -31.03 0.43
N GLN A 616 11.27 -31.32 -0.44
CA GLN A 616 11.72 -30.36 -1.45
C GLN A 616 10.63 -30.06 -2.49
N ALA A 617 9.71 -31.00 -2.72
CA ALA A 617 8.66 -30.88 -3.73
C ALA A 617 7.49 -30.03 -3.22
N ASN A 618 7.23 -30.05 -1.91
CA ASN A 618 6.14 -29.30 -1.31
C ASN A 618 6.57 -28.02 -0.60
N LEU A 619 7.87 -27.79 -0.36
CA LEU A 619 8.41 -26.56 0.21
C LEU A 619 8.14 -25.37 -0.74
N LYS A 620 7.31 -24.45 -0.27
CA LYS A 620 6.87 -23.25 -0.96
C LYS A 620 7.13 -22.06 -0.06
N THR A 621 7.34 -20.94 -0.70
CA THR A 621 7.50 -19.64 -0.06
C THR A 621 6.14 -19.04 0.30
N ASN A 622 6.11 -18.17 1.30
CA ASN A 622 4.92 -17.64 1.98
C ASN A 622 3.91 -18.72 2.37
N THR A 623 4.40 -19.87 2.81
CA THR A 623 3.53 -20.97 3.21
C THR A 623 3.73 -21.24 4.68
N VAL A 624 2.63 -21.26 5.42
CA VAL A 624 2.57 -21.79 6.78
C VAL A 624 2.20 -23.27 6.69
N TYR A 625 3.10 -24.13 7.16
CA TYR A 625 2.87 -25.55 7.35
C TYR A 625 2.43 -25.77 8.77
N ARG A 626 1.23 -26.32 8.94
CA ARG A 626 0.59 -26.54 10.23
C ARG A 626 0.18 -27.98 10.37
N ALA A 627 0.29 -28.51 11.58
CA ALA A 627 -0.14 -29.85 11.95
C ALA A 627 -0.52 -29.90 13.44
N THR A 628 -1.53 -30.70 13.79
CA THR A 628 -1.99 -30.83 15.19
C THR A 628 -0.93 -31.45 16.11
N ASN A 629 -0.17 -32.43 15.63
CA ASN A 629 0.76 -33.22 16.44
C ASN A 629 2.23 -32.96 16.08
N SER A 630 2.62 -33.18 14.82
CA SER A 630 4.04 -33.08 14.43
C SER A 630 4.27 -32.60 13.01
N ILE A 631 5.42 -31.94 12.81
CA ILE A 631 5.94 -31.62 11.48
C ILE A 631 7.31 -32.28 11.35
N THR A 632 7.52 -33.06 10.29
CA THR A 632 8.82 -33.64 9.94
C THR A 632 9.36 -32.97 8.69
N VAL A 633 10.53 -32.35 8.78
CA VAL A 633 11.22 -31.73 7.65
C VAL A 633 12.28 -32.70 7.14
N LYS A 634 12.16 -33.13 5.89
CA LYS A 634 13.14 -33.99 5.22
C LYS A 634 14.50 -33.27 5.07
N GLY A 635 15.54 -34.01 4.70
CA GLY A 635 16.87 -33.46 4.41
C GLY A 635 16.87 -32.56 3.16
N ILE A 636 16.35 -31.34 3.29
CA ILE A 636 16.14 -30.38 2.20
C ILE A 636 17.01 -29.14 2.35
N THR A 637 17.19 -28.39 1.25
CA THR A 637 17.87 -27.09 1.27
C THR A 637 16.85 -25.99 1.08
N VAL A 638 16.65 -25.16 2.11
CA VAL A 638 15.79 -23.98 2.03
C VAL A 638 16.55 -22.89 1.26
N ALA A 639 16.07 -22.58 0.05
CA ALA A 639 16.68 -21.60 -0.84
C ALA A 639 16.49 -20.15 -0.34
N PRO A 640 17.35 -19.19 -0.71
CA PRO A 640 17.27 -17.80 -0.24
C PRO A 640 15.92 -17.11 -0.48
N SER A 641 15.18 -17.53 -1.50
CA SER A 641 13.86 -16.99 -1.85
C SER A 641 12.71 -17.66 -1.09
N VAL A 642 12.97 -18.58 -0.16
CA VAL A 642 11.92 -19.26 0.59
C VAL A 642 11.73 -18.57 1.93
N ASN A 643 10.50 -18.09 2.15
CA ASN A 643 10.00 -17.70 3.46
C ASN A 643 8.92 -18.69 3.90
N THR A 644 9.07 -19.36 5.03
CA THR A 644 8.08 -20.32 5.52
C THR A 644 7.99 -20.35 7.03
N ILE A 645 6.80 -20.72 7.52
CA ILE A 645 6.50 -20.90 8.93
C ILE A 645 6.11 -22.35 9.14
N LEU A 646 6.76 -23.03 10.09
CA LEU A 646 6.36 -24.34 10.60
C LEU A 646 5.65 -24.12 11.93
N ASN A 647 4.38 -24.52 12.04
CA ASN A 647 3.56 -24.32 13.24
C ASN A 647 2.93 -25.65 13.66
N SER A 648 3.57 -26.35 14.61
CA SER A 648 3.10 -27.64 15.11
C SER A 648 2.42 -27.49 16.47
N GLY A 649 1.33 -28.24 16.69
CA GLY A 649 0.73 -28.36 18.02
C GLY A 649 1.59 -29.17 19.01
N GLY A 650 2.58 -29.94 18.53
CA GLY A 650 3.49 -30.73 19.36
C GLY A 650 4.96 -30.50 19.01
N SER A 651 5.50 -31.25 18.04
CA SER A 651 6.94 -31.26 17.74
C SER A 651 7.29 -30.93 16.29
N ILE A 652 8.47 -30.33 16.08
CA ILE A 652 9.08 -30.13 14.75
C ILE A 652 10.41 -30.89 14.74
N SER A 653 10.56 -31.81 13.79
CA SER A 653 11.76 -32.64 13.65
C SER A 653 12.44 -32.39 12.30
N PHE A 654 13.77 -32.30 12.29
CA PHE A 654 14.57 -32.12 11.07
C PHE A 654 15.41 -33.37 10.81
N GLU A 655 15.26 -33.96 9.64
CA GLU A 655 16.07 -35.11 9.22
C GLU A 655 17.49 -34.69 8.79
N PRO A 656 18.48 -35.60 8.86
CA PRO A 656 19.83 -35.35 8.37
C PRO A 656 19.83 -34.82 6.92
N GLY A 657 20.64 -33.79 6.67
CA GLY A 657 20.72 -33.11 5.37
C GLY A 657 19.89 -31.82 5.26
N PHE A 658 19.14 -31.46 6.30
CA PHE A 658 18.44 -30.18 6.35
C PHE A 658 19.42 -29.00 6.42
N THR A 659 19.26 -28.02 5.53
CA THR A 659 20.07 -26.79 5.52
C THR A 659 19.22 -25.56 5.19
N VAL A 660 19.59 -24.40 5.74
CA VAL A 660 18.98 -23.10 5.45
C VAL A 660 20.03 -22.20 4.81
N THR A 661 19.78 -21.76 3.59
CA THR A 661 20.72 -20.88 2.87
C THR A 661 20.55 -19.44 3.35
N LYS A 662 21.65 -18.69 3.45
CA LYS A 662 21.61 -17.25 3.77
C LYS A 662 20.62 -16.51 2.86
N GLY A 663 19.70 -15.77 3.47
CA GLY A 663 18.62 -15.04 2.79
C GLY A 663 17.26 -15.70 2.96
N ALA A 664 17.20 -17.01 3.20
CA ALA A 664 15.97 -17.71 3.51
C ALA A 664 15.44 -17.32 4.89
N GLN A 665 14.12 -17.39 5.06
CA GLN A 665 13.44 -17.21 6.34
C GLN A 665 12.67 -18.49 6.69
N LEU A 666 12.95 -19.01 7.89
CA LEU A 666 12.28 -20.16 8.45
C LEU A 666 11.91 -19.84 9.89
N ASN A 667 10.62 -19.72 10.17
CA ASN A 667 10.11 -19.56 11.52
C ASN A 667 9.55 -20.90 12.01
N CYS A 668 9.88 -21.29 13.24
CA CYS A 668 9.42 -22.54 13.84
C CYS A 668 8.66 -22.24 15.13
N LYS A 669 7.41 -22.69 15.18
CA LYS A 669 6.49 -22.50 16.31
C LYS A 669 5.96 -23.86 16.75
N THR A 670 6.01 -24.09 18.06
CA THR A 670 5.37 -25.22 18.72
C THR A 670 4.37 -24.70 19.73
N ALA A 671 3.19 -25.32 19.86
CA ALA A 671 2.11 -24.83 20.72
C ALA A 671 2.31 -25.01 22.25
N ASN A 672 3.57 -25.03 22.72
CA ASN A 672 3.94 -25.10 24.15
C ASN A 672 4.23 -23.72 24.76
#